data_AF-A0A928NLI7-F1
#
_entry.id   AF-A0A928NLI7-F1
#
_cell.length_a   1.000
_cell.length_b   1.000
_cell.length_c   1.000
_cell.angle_alpha   90.00
_cell.angle_beta   90.00
_cell.angle_gamma   90.00
#
_symmetry.space_group_name_H-M   'P 1'
#
loop_
_entity.id
_entity.type
_entity.pdbx_description
1 polymer ?
#
loop_
_entity_poly.entity_id
_entity_poly.type
_entity_poly.pdbx_seq_one_letter_code
_entity_poly.pdbx_strand_id
1 'polypeptide(L)'
;MRIALAGNPNSGKTTMYNALTGRNEKVGNWAGVTVDTKQHPIKKGFANGETNLLAVDLPGAYSMSPFTSEESITSTYVKNENLDAIINIVDATNLSRSLFFTTQLMELGVPVVVALNKTDINVKKETKIDIKSLEKELGCPVIETVSTSKKGLKEVVKAAVSLKGKGQKAPYTEGDIDLTSKQAVEDADRKRFDFVNSIVSKVENRKVFTKDKNKQDKIDAILTNKWLGIPIFAVIMFLVFQISQAWLGPWIADGYEFENGTVIPGLVTLIEMFGEWVGVMLEGANPLLTALLVDGIIGGVGAVVGFLPLVMVMYFLIALLEDCGYMSRVSVVLDPIFKKVGLSGKSVIPFVIGTGCAIPGVMACRTIRDERERRATAMLAPFMPCGAKLPVIALFAGAFFEDASWVGTLMYFAGIIIIFFGALLINRITGNSKKKSYFIIELPEYKMPSLKRAFGSMCARGWSYVVKAATIILLCNTAVQIMQTFTWNFTVAEAADASILASIAHPFAYVLIPIVGVLSWQLAAAAVTGFIAKENVVGTLAVCFVGLENLIDVEEFALMEGAGAEVGAVFAITKVAALAYLMFNLFTPPCFAAIGAMRAEMKSAKWLWGGIGLQFAVGYVVSFLVFQIGTVITTGTVGKGFVPGLIVTLVIASIITYLCVKPKANIKKEKTLKA
;
A
#
# COMPACT_ATOMS: atom_id res chain seq x y z
N MET A 1 -34.70 -18.69 4.56
CA MET A 1 -33.59 -19.60 4.86
C MET A 1 -32.29 -18.84 4.65
N ARG A 2 -31.40 -18.81 5.66
CA ARG A 2 -30.07 -18.21 5.58
C ARG A 2 -29.06 -19.29 5.23
N ILE A 3 -28.45 -19.17 4.05
CA ILE A 3 -27.43 -20.08 3.55
C ILE A 3 -26.09 -19.35 3.59
N ALA A 4 -25.16 -19.84 4.42
CA ALA A 4 -23.83 -19.27 4.52
C ALA A 4 -22.91 -19.84 3.44
N LEU A 5 -22.17 -18.99 2.74
CA LEU A 5 -21.10 -19.40 1.84
C LEU A 5 -19.77 -19.32 2.58
N ALA A 6 -19.19 -20.49 2.87
CA ALA A 6 -17.90 -20.65 3.54
C ALA A 6 -16.87 -21.22 2.58
N GLY A 7 -15.58 -20.95 2.78
CA GLY A 7 -14.52 -21.61 2.02
C GLY A 7 -13.18 -20.89 2.18
N ASN A 8 -12.11 -21.52 1.70
CA ASN A 8 -10.80 -20.89 1.75
C ASN A 8 -10.73 -19.64 0.87
N PRO A 9 -9.80 -18.70 1.17
CA PRO A 9 -9.40 -17.69 0.21
C PRO A 9 -9.06 -18.32 -1.15
N ASN A 10 -9.47 -17.67 -2.24
CA ASN A 10 -9.27 -18.13 -3.62
C ASN A 10 -9.95 -19.45 -4.01
N SER A 11 -10.80 -20.06 -3.18
CA SER A 11 -11.56 -21.26 -3.57
C SER A 11 -12.65 -21.00 -4.62
N GLY A 12 -12.91 -19.72 -4.94
CA GLY A 12 -13.95 -19.27 -5.87
C GLY A 12 -15.26 -18.85 -5.19
N LYS A 13 -15.28 -18.72 -3.86
CA LYS A 13 -16.41 -18.24 -3.04
C LYS A 13 -17.05 -16.96 -3.59
N THR A 14 -16.27 -15.88 -3.79
CA THR A 14 -16.82 -14.59 -4.29
C THR A 14 -17.39 -14.73 -5.70
N THR A 15 -16.76 -15.53 -6.57
CA THR A 15 -17.27 -15.81 -7.92
C THR A 15 -18.62 -16.53 -7.86
N MET A 16 -18.74 -17.53 -6.98
CA MET A 16 -20.00 -18.25 -6.73
C MET A 16 -21.08 -17.33 -6.15
N TYR A 17 -20.72 -16.52 -5.16
CA TYR A 17 -21.63 -15.54 -4.54
C TYR A 17 -22.20 -14.56 -5.58
N ASN A 18 -21.34 -14.00 -6.43
CA ASN A 18 -21.75 -13.12 -7.52
C ASN A 18 -22.63 -13.84 -8.54
N ALA A 19 -22.32 -15.09 -8.87
CA ALA A 19 -23.13 -15.87 -9.80
C ALA A 19 -24.55 -16.12 -9.26
N LEU A 20 -24.67 -16.44 -7.96
CA LEU A 20 -25.95 -16.73 -7.29
C LEU A 20 -26.79 -15.48 -7.03
N THR A 21 -26.16 -14.35 -6.67
CA THR A 21 -26.87 -13.10 -6.29
C THR A 21 -27.01 -12.12 -7.45
N GLY A 22 -26.13 -12.19 -8.46
CA GLY A 22 -26.05 -11.22 -9.56
C GLY A 22 -25.33 -9.92 -9.24
N ARG A 23 -24.68 -9.82 -8.08
CA ARG A 23 -23.84 -8.69 -7.75
C ARG A 23 -22.48 -8.78 -8.46
N ASN A 24 -21.84 -7.63 -8.64
CA ASN A 24 -20.44 -7.53 -9.09
C ASN A 24 -19.56 -7.20 -7.88
N GLU A 25 -19.65 -8.00 -6.81
CA GLU A 25 -18.78 -7.81 -5.65
C GLU A 25 -17.35 -8.15 -6.05
N LYS A 26 -16.42 -7.23 -5.80
CA LYS A 26 -14.99 -7.56 -5.84
C LYS A 26 -14.64 -8.30 -4.54
N VAL A 27 -13.57 -9.10 -4.56
CA VAL A 27 -12.99 -9.67 -3.34
C VAL A 27 -12.64 -8.50 -2.41
N GLY A 28 -13.51 -8.24 -1.44
CA GLY A 28 -13.49 -7.07 -0.59
C GLY A 28 -12.81 -7.36 0.74
N ASN A 29 -12.00 -6.42 1.20
CA ASN A 29 -11.29 -6.49 2.47
C ASN A 29 -12.23 -6.31 3.66
N TRP A 30 -12.35 -7.35 4.48
CA TRP A 30 -12.95 -7.28 5.80
C TRP A 30 -11.91 -6.84 6.83
N ALA A 31 -11.57 -5.56 6.82
CA ALA A 31 -10.72 -4.97 7.86
C ALA A 31 -11.37 -3.69 8.41
N GLY A 32 -11.85 -3.79 9.66
CA GLY A 32 -12.28 -2.66 10.49
C GLY A 32 -13.64 -2.05 10.14
N VAL A 33 -14.66 -2.86 9.89
CA VAL A 33 -16.07 -2.42 9.94
C VAL A 33 -16.81 -3.39 10.85
N THR A 34 -17.80 -2.89 11.62
CA THR A 34 -18.92 -3.73 12.08
C THR A 34 -19.31 -4.59 10.89
N VAL A 35 -19.32 -5.92 11.05
CA VAL A 35 -19.62 -6.85 9.95
C VAL A 35 -21.01 -6.50 9.45
N ASP A 36 -21.09 -5.60 8.47
CA ASP A 36 -22.33 -5.27 7.82
C ASP A 36 -22.55 -6.48 6.91
N THR A 37 -23.29 -7.43 7.45
CA THR A 37 -23.47 -8.75 6.87
C THR A 37 -23.99 -8.57 5.45
N LYS A 38 -23.18 -8.94 4.46
CA LYS A 38 -23.58 -8.89 3.05
C LYS A 38 -24.57 -10.02 2.80
N GLN A 39 -25.83 -9.78 3.14
CA GLN A 39 -26.94 -10.69 2.89
C GLN A 39 -27.65 -10.23 1.61
N HIS A 40 -27.71 -11.11 0.63
CA HIS A 40 -28.44 -10.84 -0.60
C HIS A 40 -29.33 -12.02 -0.99
N PRO A 41 -30.51 -11.76 -1.55
CA PRO A 41 -31.38 -12.83 -2.01
C PRO A 41 -30.74 -13.59 -3.17
N ILE A 42 -30.87 -14.91 -3.16
CA ILE A 42 -30.45 -15.77 -4.27
C ILE A 42 -31.41 -15.56 -5.44
N LYS A 43 -30.89 -15.49 -6.68
CA LYS A 43 -31.71 -15.34 -7.88
C LYS A 43 -32.73 -16.47 -8.01
N LYS A 44 -33.97 -16.13 -8.39
CA LYS A 44 -35.09 -17.07 -8.59
C LYS A 44 -34.74 -18.27 -9.48
N GLY A 45 -33.87 -18.08 -10.49
CA GLY A 45 -33.40 -19.15 -11.38
C GLY A 45 -32.65 -20.30 -10.68
N PHE A 46 -32.08 -20.05 -9.50
CA PHE A 46 -31.39 -21.06 -8.67
C PHE A 46 -32.24 -21.52 -7.47
N ALA A 47 -33.27 -20.78 -7.09
CA ALA A 47 -34.05 -20.98 -5.86
C ALA A 47 -35.19 -22.01 -5.97
N ASN A 48 -35.40 -22.61 -7.15
CA ASN A 48 -36.31 -23.75 -7.39
C ASN A 48 -37.72 -23.65 -6.76
N GLY A 49 -38.29 -22.44 -6.70
CA GLY A 49 -39.63 -22.17 -6.15
C GLY A 49 -39.66 -21.59 -4.74
N GLU A 50 -38.56 -21.61 -3.98
CA GLU A 50 -38.47 -20.94 -2.68
C GLU A 50 -38.22 -19.43 -2.84
N THR A 51 -39.08 -18.61 -2.24
CA THR A 51 -39.08 -17.16 -2.43
C THR A 51 -38.22 -16.39 -1.44
N ASN A 52 -37.61 -17.05 -0.45
CA ASN A 52 -36.89 -16.36 0.64
C ASN A 52 -35.55 -17.01 1.04
N LEU A 53 -34.69 -17.26 0.05
CA LEU A 53 -33.30 -17.70 0.23
C LEU A 53 -32.36 -16.50 0.33
N LEU A 54 -31.68 -16.35 1.46
CA LEU A 54 -30.67 -15.32 1.70
C LEU A 54 -29.28 -15.95 1.69
N ALA A 55 -28.43 -15.51 0.75
CA ALA A 55 -27.02 -15.87 0.72
C ALA A 55 -26.24 -14.92 1.64
N VAL A 56 -25.53 -15.51 2.60
CA VAL A 56 -24.66 -14.81 3.54
C VAL A 56 -23.21 -15.13 3.19
N ASP A 57 -22.42 -14.13 2.81
CA ASP A 57 -21.00 -14.35 2.49
C ASP A 57 -20.16 -14.35 3.78
N LEU A 58 -19.56 -15.49 4.14
CA LEU A 58 -18.63 -15.54 5.29
C LEU A 58 -17.23 -15.11 4.86
N PRO A 59 -16.38 -14.63 5.80
CA PRO A 59 -14.97 -14.39 5.51
C PRO A 59 -14.31 -15.66 4.98
N GLY A 60 -13.47 -15.52 3.97
CA GLY A 60 -12.65 -16.65 3.53
C GLY A 60 -11.61 -16.97 4.60
N ALA A 61 -11.62 -18.18 5.15
CA ALA A 61 -10.74 -18.59 6.24
C ALA A 61 -10.04 -19.91 5.92
N TYR A 62 -8.85 -20.11 6.50
CA TYR A 62 -8.12 -21.38 6.40
C TYR A 62 -8.41 -22.30 7.57
N SER A 63 -8.67 -21.73 8.74
CA SER A 63 -9.09 -22.42 9.95
C SER A 63 -10.22 -21.64 10.65
N MET A 64 -10.71 -22.15 11.78
CA MET A 64 -11.50 -21.39 12.75
C MET A 64 -10.71 -21.07 14.03
N SER A 65 -9.40 -21.35 14.04
CA SER A 65 -8.52 -21.07 15.18
C SER A 65 -8.45 -19.56 15.50
N PRO A 66 -8.39 -19.15 16.78
CA PRO A 66 -8.58 -17.74 17.17
C PRO A 66 -7.37 -16.81 16.89
N PHE A 67 -6.38 -17.25 16.12
CA PHE A 67 -5.10 -16.56 15.99
C PHE A 67 -5.05 -15.53 14.86
N THR A 68 -6.00 -15.57 13.93
CA THR A 68 -6.16 -14.53 12.92
C THR A 68 -7.54 -13.89 12.99
N SER A 69 -7.65 -12.62 12.58
CA SER A 69 -8.89 -11.85 12.68
C SER A 69 -10.05 -12.48 11.91
N GLU A 70 -9.77 -13.08 10.75
CA GLU A 70 -10.78 -13.73 9.90
C GLU A 70 -11.38 -14.98 10.57
N GLU A 71 -10.54 -15.78 11.21
CA GLU A 71 -10.93 -17.05 11.83
C GLU A 71 -11.75 -16.82 13.12
N SER A 72 -11.45 -15.75 13.86
CA SER A 72 -12.25 -15.30 15.01
C SER A 72 -13.63 -14.77 14.61
N ILE A 73 -13.75 -14.11 13.45
CA ILE A 73 -15.02 -13.58 12.94
C ILE A 73 -15.89 -14.72 12.44
N THR A 74 -15.34 -15.66 11.66
CA THR A 74 -16.10 -16.80 11.13
C THR A 74 -16.65 -17.68 12.26
N SER A 75 -15.84 -17.99 13.26
CA SER A 75 -16.29 -18.81 14.40
C SER A 75 -17.36 -18.12 15.25
N THR A 76 -17.19 -16.82 15.52
CA THR A 76 -18.14 -16.04 16.33
C THR A 76 -19.45 -15.79 15.56
N TYR A 77 -19.36 -15.56 14.24
CA TYR A 77 -20.51 -15.34 13.39
C TYR A 77 -21.36 -16.60 13.23
N VAL A 78 -20.74 -17.74 12.92
CA VAL A 78 -21.48 -19.00 12.76
C VAL A 78 -22.11 -19.47 14.08
N LYS A 79 -21.47 -19.17 15.24
CA LYS A 79 -22.04 -19.51 16.55
C LYS A 79 -23.19 -18.59 16.99
N ASN A 80 -23.16 -17.32 16.58
CA ASN A 80 -24.14 -16.32 17.04
C ASN A 80 -25.30 -16.09 16.05
N GLU A 81 -25.15 -16.46 14.78
CA GLU A 81 -26.21 -16.38 13.79
C GLU A 81 -26.90 -17.73 13.57
N ASN A 82 -28.23 -17.73 13.61
CA ASN A 82 -29.07 -18.91 13.33
C ASN A 82 -29.02 -19.27 11.83
N LEU A 83 -27.93 -19.89 11.39
CA LEU A 83 -27.75 -20.37 10.02
C LEU A 83 -28.52 -21.67 9.78
N ASP A 84 -29.23 -21.75 8.65
CA ASP A 84 -30.02 -22.94 8.31
C ASP A 84 -29.19 -24.00 7.58
N ALA A 85 -28.16 -23.60 6.82
CA ALA A 85 -27.24 -24.46 6.10
C ALA A 85 -25.95 -23.72 5.69
N ILE A 86 -24.88 -24.47 5.46
CA ILE A 86 -23.59 -23.96 4.96
C ILE A 86 -23.30 -24.59 3.59
N ILE A 87 -23.10 -23.75 2.58
CA ILE A 87 -22.44 -24.16 1.33
C ILE A 87 -20.94 -23.90 1.52
N ASN A 88 -20.17 -24.99 1.61
CA ASN A 88 -18.72 -24.93 1.74
C ASN A 88 -18.05 -25.10 0.36
N ILE A 89 -17.45 -24.04 -0.16
CA ILE A 89 -16.74 -24.02 -1.43
C ILE A 89 -15.32 -24.56 -1.22
N VAL A 90 -15.11 -25.80 -1.67
CA VAL A 90 -13.85 -26.55 -1.58
C VAL A 90 -13.11 -26.45 -2.91
N ASP A 91 -11.81 -26.11 -2.89
CA ASP A 91 -10.99 -26.08 -4.10
C ASP A 91 -10.57 -27.50 -4.48
N ALA A 92 -11.06 -28.00 -5.61
CA ALA A 92 -10.73 -29.34 -6.10
C ALA A 92 -9.23 -29.52 -6.37
N THR A 93 -8.48 -28.44 -6.65
CA THR A 93 -7.04 -28.51 -6.91
C THR A 93 -6.20 -28.65 -5.64
N ASN A 94 -6.77 -28.32 -4.47
CA ASN A 94 -6.10 -28.35 -3.18
C ASN A 94 -7.01 -28.94 -2.10
N LEU A 95 -7.41 -30.20 -2.32
CA LEU A 95 -8.45 -30.86 -1.54
C LEU A 95 -8.13 -30.95 -0.05
N SER A 96 -6.89 -31.32 0.33
CA SER A 96 -6.53 -31.52 1.75
C SER A 96 -6.70 -30.25 2.58
N ARG A 97 -6.25 -29.11 2.06
CA ARG A 97 -6.38 -27.84 2.76
C ARG A 97 -7.83 -27.39 2.89
N SER A 98 -8.64 -27.61 1.84
CA SER A 98 -10.07 -27.27 1.91
C SER A 98 -10.85 -28.18 2.84
N LEU A 99 -10.53 -29.47 2.85
CA LEU A 99 -11.16 -30.43 3.77
C LEU A 99 -10.80 -30.17 5.23
N PHE A 100 -9.62 -29.64 5.53
CA PHE A 100 -9.26 -29.20 6.88
C PHE A 100 -10.30 -28.21 7.44
N PHE A 101 -10.56 -27.12 6.70
CA PHE A 101 -11.59 -26.14 7.08
C PHE A 101 -13.00 -26.74 7.08
N THR A 102 -13.28 -27.67 6.15
CA THR A 102 -14.57 -28.38 6.07
C THR A 102 -14.87 -29.14 7.36
N THR A 103 -13.91 -29.89 7.90
CA THR A 103 -14.11 -30.67 9.13
C THR A 103 -14.42 -29.77 10.32
N GLN A 104 -13.80 -28.59 10.40
CA GLN A 104 -14.10 -27.61 11.45
C GLN A 104 -15.52 -27.06 11.31
N LEU A 105 -15.96 -26.73 10.09
CA LEU A 105 -17.33 -26.24 9.86
C LEU A 105 -18.39 -27.27 10.28
N MET A 106 -18.11 -28.56 10.08
CA MET A 106 -19.03 -29.64 10.44
C MET A 106 -19.20 -29.83 11.95
N GLU A 107 -18.22 -29.43 12.77
CA GLU A 107 -18.30 -29.48 14.24
C GLU A 107 -19.29 -28.47 14.81
N LEU A 108 -19.71 -27.48 14.02
CA LEU A 108 -20.72 -26.49 14.41
C LEU A 108 -22.13 -27.09 14.44
N GLY A 109 -22.32 -28.31 13.93
CA GLY A 109 -23.62 -29.01 13.90
C GLY A 109 -24.60 -28.48 12.86
N VAL A 110 -24.26 -27.40 12.14
CA VAL A 110 -25.05 -26.86 11.03
C VAL A 110 -24.87 -27.74 9.79
N PRO A 111 -25.95 -28.11 9.07
CA PRO A 111 -25.85 -28.93 7.86
C PRO A 111 -24.96 -28.29 6.78
N VAL A 112 -24.02 -29.08 6.26
CA VAL A 112 -23.02 -28.64 5.27
C VAL A 112 -23.28 -29.29 3.92
N VAL A 113 -23.12 -28.54 2.83
CA VAL A 113 -23.00 -29.04 1.46
C VAL A 113 -21.64 -28.64 0.91
N VAL A 114 -20.89 -29.60 0.40
CA VAL A 114 -19.61 -29.34 -0.24
C VAL A 114 -19.83 -29.00 -1.72
N ALA A 115 -19.49 -27.78 -2.09
CA ALA A 115 -19.38 -27.37 -3.48
C ALA A 115 -17.93 -27.54 -3.93
N LEU A 116 -17.62 -28.67 -4.56
CA LEU A 116 -16.30 -29.00 -5.07
C LEU A 116 -16.02 -28.17 -6.33
N ASN A 117 -15.32 -27.06 -6.19
CA ASN A 117 -15.16 -26.02 -7.20
C ASN A 117 -13.85 -26.15 -7.97
N LYS A 118 -13.77 -25.54 -9.16
CA LYS A 118 -12.61 -25.59 -10.08
C LYS A 118 -12.32 -26.99 -10.65
N THR A 119 -13.35 -27.81 -10.80
CA THR A 119 -13.20 -29.17 -11.36
C THR A 119 -12.67 -29.16 -12.80
N ASP A 120 -12.87 -28.07 -13.55
CA ASP A 120 -12.28 -27.83 -14.88
C ASP A 120 -10.74 -27.82 -14.87
N ILE A 121 -10.11 -27.39 -13.78
CA ILE A 121 -8.66 -27.40 -13.63
C ILE A 121 -8.15 -28.81 -13.34
N ASN A 122 -8.85 -29.60 -12.52
CA ASN A 122 -8.47 -30.98 -12.24
C ASN A 122 -8.53 -31.86 -13.49
N VAL A 123 -9.53 -31.65 -14.36
CA VAL A 123 -9.61 -32.32 -15.66
C VAL A 123 -8.37 -32.03 -16.51
N LYS A 124 -7.91 -30.77 -16.55
CA LYS A 124 -6.68 -30.39 -17.27
C LYS A 124 -5.41 -30.97 -16.66
N LYS A 125 -5.39 -31.20 -15.34
CA LYS A 125 -4.26 -31.80 -14.61
C LYS A 125 -4.34 -33.32 -14.48
N GLU A 126 -5.29 -33.95 -15.17
CA GLU A 126 -5.55 -35.40 -15.11
C GLU A 126 -5.72 -35.94 -13.67
N THR A 127 -6.24 -35.11 -12.76
CA THR A 127 -6.52 -35.48 -11.37
C THR A 127 -7.98 -35.91 -11.25
N LYS A 128 -8.22 -37.12 -10.74
CA LYS A 128 -9.58 -37.66 -10.55
C LYS A 128 -9.91 -37.69 -9.06
N ILE A 129 -11.07 -37.12 -8.70
CA ILE A 129 -11.63 -37.20 -7.35
C ILE A 129 -12.87 -38.08 -7.41
N ASP A 130 -12.91 -39.12 -6.58
CA ASP A 130 -14.09 -39.97 -6.40
C ASP A 130 -15.10 -39.27 -5.47
N ILE A 131 -16.12 -38.68 -6.08
CA ILE A 131 -17.17 -37.92 -5.40
C ILE A 131 -17.95 -38.82 -4.44
N LYS A 132 -18.31 -40.04 -4.84
CA LYS A 132 -19.15 -40.92 -4.01
C LYS A 132 -18.41 -41.36 -2.75
N SER A 133 -17.12 -41.66 -2.88
CA SER A 133 -16.27 -41.98 -1.75
C SER A 133 -16.09 -40.76 -0.83
N LEU A 134 -15.94 -39.56 -1.39
CA LEU A 134 -15.84 -38.33 -0.60
C LEU A 134 -17.13 -37.99 0.15
N GLU A 135 -18.31 -38.17 -0.47
CA GLU A 135 -19.62 -38.02 0.20
C GLU A 135 -19.76 -38.98 1.38
N LYS A 136 -19.31 -40.23 1.21
CA LYS A 136 -19.38 -41.26 2.25
C LYS A 136 -18.46 -40.97 3.44
N GLU A 137 -17.23 -40.52 3.19
CA GLU A 137 -16.25 -40.22 4.24
C GLU A 137 -16.60 -38.93 5.00
N LEU A 138 -17.17 -37.92 4.32
CA LEU A 138 -17.58 -36.66 4.95
C LEU A 138 -18.97 -36.72 5.61
N GLY A 139 -19.85 -37.60 5.14
CA GLY A 139 -21.24 -37.67 5.61
C GLY A 139 -22.08 -36.45 5.21
N CYS A 140 -21.79 -35.85 4.05
CA CYS A 140 -22.55 -34.74 3.48
C CYS A 140 -22.59 -34.79 1.94
N PRO A 141 -23.55 -34.13 1.29
CA PRO A 141 -23.59 -34.04 -0.17
C PRO A 141 -22.36 -33.30 -0.74
N VAL A 142 -21.78 -33.83 -1.81
CA VAL A 142 -20.63 -33.26 -2.51
C VAL A 142 -21.00 -33.08 -3.98
N ILE A 143 -20.99 -31.84 -4.46
CA ILE A 143 -21.44 -31.50 -5.81
C ILE A 143 -20.32 -30.78 -6.54
N GLU A 144 -20.03 -31.24 -7.75
CA GLU A 144 -19.05 -30.59 -8.62
C GLU A 144 -19.58 -29.26 -9.15
N THR A 145 -18.75 -28.22 -9.06
CA THR A 145 -19.09 -26.88 -9.52
C THR A 145 -17.97 -26.24 -10.30
N VAL A 146 -18.37 -25.37 -11.23
CA VAL A 146 -17.45 -24.44 -11.90
C VAL A 146 -18.09 -23.07 -11.84
N SER A 147 -17.63 -22.24 -10.91
CA SER A 147 -18.23 -20.93 -10.61
C SER A 147 -18.22 -19.96 -11.80
N THR A 148 -17.21 -20.05 -12.67
CA THR A 148 -17.06 -19.18 -13.86
C THR A 148 -18.06 -19.51 -14.96
N SER A 149 -18.38 -20.79 -15.17
CA SER A 149 -19.34 -21.26 -16.17
C SER A 149 -20.74 -21.51 -15.58
N LYS A 150 -20.93 -21.27 -14.27
CA LYS A 150 -22.18 -21.49 -13.52
C LYS A 150 -22.67 -22.95 -13.49
N LYS A 151 -21.80 -23.91 -13.81
CA LYS A 151 -22.12 -25.35 -13.77
C LYS A 151 -22.24 -25.82 -12.31
N GLY A 152 -23.26 -26.62 -12.00
CA GLY A 152 -23.50 -27.22 -10.68
C GLY A 152 -24.10 -26.31 -9.60
N LEU A 153 -24.22 -25.00 -9.85
CA LEU A 153 -24.72 -24.04 -8.85
C LEU A 153 -26.17 -24.31 -8.41
N LYS A 154 -27.03 -24.72 -9.35
CA LYS A 154 -28.43 -25.03 -9.05
C LYS A 154 -28.56 -26.28 -8.17
N GLU A 155 -27.71 -27.27 -8.41
CA GLU A 155 -27.68 -28.53 -7.66
C GLU A 155 -27.21 -28.29 -6.22
N VAL A 156 -26.16 -27.49 -6.03
CA VAL A 156 -25.66 -27.11 -4.70
C VAL A 156 -26.72 -26.40 -3.87
N VAL A 157 -27.41 -25.41 -4.45
CA VAL A 157 -28.47 -24.69 -3.73
C VAL A 157 -29.63 -25.64 -3.40
N LYS A 158 -30.02 -26.52 -4.34
CA LYS A 158 -31.07 -27.53 -4.10
C LYS A 158 -30.69 -28.49 -2.96
N ALA A 159 -29.43 -28.92 -2.90
CA ALA A 159 -28.95 -29.77 -1.80
C ALA A 159 -28.92 -29.02 -0.46
N ALA A 160 -28.54 -27.74 -0.45
CA ALA A 160 -28.55 -26.95 0.77
C ALA A 160 -29.99 -26.81 1.33
N VAL A 161 -30.95 -26.54 0.46
CA VAL A 161 -32.38 -26.44 0.81
C VAL A 161 -32.92 -27.76 1.38
N SER A 162 -32.54 -28.91 0.82
CA SER A 162 -33.01 -30.22 1.28
C SER A 162 -32.42 -30.69 2.62
N LEU A 163 -31.40 -29.99 3.13
CA LEU A 163 -30.79 -30.25 4.43
C LEU A 163 -31.35 -29.37 5.55
N LYS A 164 -32.26 -28.43 5.24
CA LYS A 164 -32.84 -27.54 6.25
C LYS A 164 -33.43 -28.34 7.42
N GLY A 165 -33.02 -28.01 8.65
CA GLY A 165 -33.49 -28.66 9.88
C GLY A 165 -32.88 -30.03 10.17
N LYS A 166 -31.93 -30.51 9.34
CA LYS A 166 -31.14 -31.72 9.64
C LYS A 166 -29.88 -31.33 10.41
N GLY A 167 -29.48 -32.12 11.40
CA GLY A 167 -28.19 -31.94 12.07
C GLY A 167 -27.03 -32.49 11.23
N GLN A 168 -25.85 -31.89 11.36
CA GLN A 168 -24.60 -32.44 10.83
C GLN A 168 -23.84 -33.18 11.92
N LYS A 169 -23.40 -34.41 11.63
CA LYS A 169 -22.39 -35.09 12.45
C LYS A 169 -21.03 -34.87 11.81
N ALA A 170 -20.06 -34.41 12.61
CA ALA A 170 -18.70 -34.20 12.13
C ALA A 170 -17.96 -35.56 12.02
N PRO A 171 -17.19 -35.79 10.94
CA PRO A 171 -16.40 -37.01 10.77
C PRO A 171 -15.17 -37.03 11.70
N TYR A 172 -14.75 -35.85 12.16
CA TYR A 172 -13.70 -35.64 13.16
C TYR A 172 -14.20 -34.61 14.14
N THR A 173 -13.99 -34.86 15.44
CA THR A 173 -14.27 -33.92 16.51
C THR A 173 -13.00 -33.65 17.28
N GLU A 174 -12.56 -32.40 17.24
CA GLU A 174 -11.45 -31.92 18.03
C GLU A 174 -11.87 -31.78 19.49
N GLY A 175 -11.08 -32.36 20.41
CA GLY A 175 -11.39 -32.35 21.85
C GLY A 175 -11.22 -30.97 22.49
N ASP A 176 -11.35 -30.90 23.82
CA ASP A 176 -11.15 -29.65 24.56
C ASP A 176 -9.65 -29.28 24.57
N ILE A 177 -9.28 -28.23 23.81
CA ILE A 177 -7.89 -27.78 23.67
C ILE A 177 -7.74 -26.43 24.36
N ASP A 178 -6.60 -26.27 25.03
CA ASP A 178 -6.16 -24.95 25.49
C ASP A 178 -5.81 -24.04 24.31
N LEU A 179 -6.79 -23.25 23.87
CA LEU A 179 -6.64 -22.24 22.81
C LEU A 179 -5.68 -21.10 23.18
N THR A 180 -5.20 -21.03 24.43
CA THR A 180 -4.19 -20.06 24.86
C THR A 180 -2.76 -20.56 24.64
N SER A 181 -2.57 -21.88 24.53
CA SER A 181 -1.27 -22.51 24.27
C SER A 181 -1.08 -22.79 22.79
N LYS A 182 -0.08 -22.13 22.20
CA LYS A 182 0.27 -22.29 20.78
C LYS A 182 0.57 -23.75 20.42
N GLN A 183 1.34 -24.44 21.27
CA GLN A 183 1.81 -25.78 20.97
C GLN A 183 0.66 -26.79 20.99
N ALA A 184 -0.30 -26.61 21.91
CA ALA A 184 -1.50 -27.44 21.97
C ALA A 184 -2.35 -27.32 20.70
N VAL A 185 -2.49 -26.10 20.15
CA VAL A 185 -3.21 -25.87 18.89
C VAL A 185 -2.45 -26.46 17.69
N GLU A 186 -1.13 -26.26 17.61
CA GLU A 186 -0.33 -26.84 16.50
C GLU A 186 -0.39 -28.37 16.49
N ASP A 187 -0.38 -29.01 17.66
CA ASP A 187 -0.47 -30.47 17.79
C ASP A 187 -1.86 -31.00 17.41
N ALA A 188 -2.92 -30.25 17.73
CA ALA A 188 -4.29 -30.59 17.35
C ALA A 188 -4.52 -30.42 15.84
N ASP A 189 -4.10 -29.27 15.28
CA ASP A 189 -4.16 -28.99 13.85
C ASP A 189 -3.41 -30.08 13.06
N ARG A 190 -2.25 -30.54 13.55
CA ARG A 190 -1.52 -31.67 12.95
C ARG A 190 -2.35 -32.95 12.90
N LYS A 191 -2.97 -33.35 14.01
CA LYS A 191 -3.80 -34.57 14.05
C LYS A 191 -4.99 -34.48 13.10
N ARG A 192 -5.63 -33.30 13.01
CA ARG A 192 -6.71 -33.06 12.07
C ARG A 192 -6.22 -33.10 10.61
N PHE A 193 -5.04 -32.53 10.33
CA PHE A 193 -4.42 -32.63 9.00
C PHE A 193 -4.12 -34.09 8.61
N ASP A 194 -3.61 -34.91 9.53
CA ASP A 194 -3.35 -36.32 9.28
C ASP A 194 -4.64 -37.08 8.97
N PHE A 195 -5.72 -36.81 9.71
CA PHE A 195 -7.05 -37.34 9.43
C PHE A 195 -7.53 -36.95 8.03
N VAL A 196 -7.44 -35.68 7.67
CA VAL A 196 -7.87 -35.19 6.35
C VAL A 196 -7.03 -35.79 5.23
N ASN A 197 -5.72 -35.90 5.41
CA ASN A 197 -4.84 -36.55 4.44
C ASN A 197 -5.21 -38.03 4.24
N SER A 198 -5.68 -38.72 5.29
CA SER A 198 -6.19 -40.09 5.17
C SER A 198 -7.43 -40.17 4.28
N ILE A 199 -8.37 -39.22 4.38
CA ILE A 199 -9.54 -39.13 3.49
C ILE A 199 -9.09 -38.88 2.05
N VAL A 200 -8.26 -37.85 1.85
CA VAL A 200 -7.77 -37.45 0.52
C VAL A 200 -7.08 -38.60 -0.18
N SER A 201 -6.25 -39.37 0.53
CA SER A 201 -5.54 -40.51 -0.05
C SER A 201 -6.46 -41.63 -0.58
N LYS A 202 -7.67 -41.76 -0.04
CA LYS A 202 -8.68 -42.72 -0.52
C LYS A 202 -9.49 -42.20 -1.70
N VAL A 203 -9.72 -40.89 -1.79
CA VAL A 203 -10.65 -40.29 -2.76
C VAL A 203 -9.97 -39.65 -3.95
N GLU A 204 -8.70 -39.29 -3.84
CA GLU A 204 -7.97 -38.53 -4.86
C GLU A 204 -6.91 -39.41 -5.53
N ASN A 205 -7.03 -39.57 -6.85
CA ASN A 205 -6.01 -40.22 -7.66
C ASN A 205 -5.30 -39.16 -8.52
N ARG A 206 -4.06 -38.83 -8.14
CA ARG A 206 -3.20 -37.86 -8.83
C ARG A 206 -2.20 -38.58 -9.73
N LYS A 207 -2.17 -38.20 -11.01
CA LYS A 207 -1.08 -38.57 -11.94
C LYS A 207 0.22 -37.81 -11.68
N VAL A 208 0.13 -36.59 -11.13
CA VAL A 208 1.28 -35.76 -10.77
C VAL A 208 1.31 -35.64 -9.25
N PHE A 209 2.28 -36.28 -8.61
CA PHE A 209 2.46 -36.17 -7.17
C PHE A 209 3.13 -34.83 -6.84
N THR A 210 2.78 -34.20 -5.72
CA THR A 210 3.45 -32.98 -5.20
C THR A 210 4.95 -33.18 -4.95
N LYS A 211 5.44 -34.43 -5.04
CA LYS A 211 6.84 -34.81 -4.94
C LYS A 211 7.64 -34.53 -6.23
N ASP A 212 6.96 -34.43 -7.37
CA ASP A 212 7.61 -34.19 -8.67
C ASP A 212 7.80 -32.68 -8.89
N LYS A 213 9.06 -32.25 -8.91
CA LYS A 213 9.41 -30.83 -9.13
C LYS A 213 8.99 -30.40 -10.54
N ASN A 214 7.98 -29.55 -10.62
CA ASN A 214 7.55 -28.92 -11.86
C ASN A 214 8.57 -27.85 -12.32
N LYS A 215 8.46 -27.41 -13.59
CA LYS A 215 9.26 -26.28 -14.10
C LYS A 215 9.07 -25.02 -13.23
N GLN A 216 7.89 -24.84 -12.65
CA GLN A 216 7.58 -23.76 -11.71
C GLN A 216 8.40 -23.87 -10.41
N ASP A 217 8.57 -25.08 -9.86
CA ASP A 217 9.34 -25.29 -8.63
C ASP A 217 10.83 -24.99 -8.81
N LYS A 218 11.36 -25.18 -10.03
CA LYS A 218 12.75 -24.78 -10.36
C LYS A 218 12.91 -23.26 -10.37
N ILE A 219 11.94 -22.54 -10.94
CA ILE A 219 11.93 -21.08 -10.96
C ILE A 219 11.77 -20.55 -9.52
N ASP A 220 10.84 -21.11 -8.76
CA ASP A 220 10.65 -20.76 -7.36
C ASP A 220 11.91 -21.05 -6.53
N ALA A 221 12.65 -22.13 -6.78
CA ALA A 221 13.92 -22.41 -6.08
C ALA A 221 14.99 -21.31 -6.25
N ILE A 222 14.96 -20.60 -7.38
CA ILE A 222 15.86 -19.46 -7.65
C ILE A 222 15.26 -18.18 -7.06
N LEU A 223 14.02 -17.86 -7.41
CA LEU A 223 13.36 -16.60 -7.04
C LEU A 223 13.02 -16.50 -5.55
N THR A 224 12.77 -17.62 -4.88
CA THR A 224 12.49 -17.68 -3.44
C THR A 224 13.73 -17.97 -2.59
N ASN A 225 14.91 -18.05 -3.21
CA ASN A 225 16.15 -18.27 -2.49
C ASN A 225 16.43 -17.09 -1.54
N LYS A 226 16.81 -17.39 -0.30
CA LYS A 226 17.10 -16.37 0.73
C LYS A 226 18.20 -15.36 0.34
N TRP A 227 19.14 -15.75 -0.51
CA TRP A 227 20.27 -14.91 -0.94
C TRP A 227 20.07 -14.34 -2.34
N LEU A 228 19.59 -15.15 -3.30
CA LEU A 228 19.39 -14.70 -4.69
C LEU A 228 18.06 -13.96 -4.91
N GLY A 229 17.03 -14.23 -4.11
CA GLY A 229 15.72 -13.62 -4.28
C GLY A 229 15.73 -12.10 -4.07
N ILE A 230 16.50 -11.59 -3.11
CA ILE A 230 16.58 -10.13 -2.83
C ILE A 230 17.30 -9.37 -3.96
N PRO A 231 18.49 -9.79 -4.45
CA PRO A 231 19.12 -9.18 -5.61
C PRO A 231 18.26 -9.24 -6.88
N ILE A 232 17.65 -10.40 -7.17
CA ILE A 232 16.78 -10.52 -8.36
C ILE A 232 15.59 -9.56 -8.25
N PHE A 233 15.01 -9.44 -7.05
CA PHE A 233 13.97 -8.47 -6.78
C PHE A 233 14.44 -7.02 -6.99
N ALA A 234 15.62 -6.66 -6.50
CA ALA A 234 16.19 -5.33 -6.70
C ALA A 234 16.41 -5.01 -8.19
N VAL A 235 16.93 -5.97 -8.97
CA VAL A 235 17.13 -5.82 -10.43
C VAL A 235 15.80 -5.65 -11.17
N ILE A 236 14.79 -6.46 -10.84
CA ILE A 236 13.46 -6.34 -11.47
C ILE A 236 12.83 -4.99 -11.14
N MET A 237 12.91 -4.54 -9.89
CA MET A 237 12.39 -3.23 -9.51
C MET A 237 13.16 -2.09 -10.17
N PHE A 238 14.49 -2.20 -10.26
CA PHE A 238 15.31 -1.25 -10.99
C PHE A 238 14.84 -1.13 -12.45
N LEU A 239 14.62 -2.24 -13.15
CA LEU A 239 14.10 -2.23 -14.51
C LEU A 239 12.70 -1.58 -14.60
N VAL A 240 11.81 -1.87 -13.65
CA VAL A 240 10.49 -1.22 -13.59
C VAL A 240 10.63 0.29 -13.47
N PHE A 241 11.51 0.78 -12.59
CA PHE A 241 11.75 2.20 -12.41
C PHE A 241 12.43 2.86 -13.60
N GLN A 242 13.41 2.20 -14.21
CA GLN A 242 14.07 2.72 -15.41
C GLN A 242 13.08 2.87 -16.57
N ILE A 243 12.29 1.83 -16.83
CA ILE A 243 11.28 1.89 -17.90
C ILE A 243 10.23 2.97 -17.62
N SER A 244 9.77 3.11 -16.37
CA SER A 244 8.71 4.06 -16.05
C SER A 244 9.17 5.50 -15.90
N GLN A 245 10.34 5.75 -15.29
CA GLN A 245 10.78 7.11 -14.94
C GLN A 245 11.82 7.68 -15.90
N ALA A 246 12.62 6.86 -16.57
CA ALA A 246 13.71 7.34 -17.42
C ALA A 246 13.44 7.14 -18.92
N TRP A 247 12.61 6.16 -19.29
CA TRP A 247 12.34 5.84 -20.70
C TRP A 247 10.90 6.18 -21.09
N LEU A 248 9.98 5.24 -20.93
CA LEU A 248 8.64 5.32 -21.53
C LEU A 248 7.75 6.40 -20.89
N GLY A 249 7.94 6.70 -19.61
CA GLY A 249 7.17 7.75 -18.93
C GLY A 249 7.44 9.14 -19.50
N PRO A 250 8.70 9.63 -19.44
CA PRO A 250 9.08 10.92 -20.04
C PRO A 250 8.73 11.01 -21.53
N TRP A 251 8.91 9.94 -22.29
CA TRP A 251 8.55 9.94 -23.72
C TRP A 251 7.07 10.26 -23.99
N ILE A 252 6.18 9.90 -23.06
CA ILE A 252 4.74 10.19 -23.17
C ILE A 252 4.41 11.56 -22.55
N ALA A 253 5.13 11.97 -21.50
CA ALA A 253 4.92 13.23 -20.82
C ALA A 253 5.44 14.41 -21.65
N ASP A 254 6.72 14.41 -21.98
CA ASP A 254 7.43 15.55 -22.56
C ASP A 254 7.53 15.40 -24.07
N GLY A 255 7.54 14.15 -24.55
CA GLY A 255 7.60 13.82 -25.97
C GLY A 255 8.89 13.08 -26.31
N TYR A 256 9.09 12.85 -27.60
CA TYR A 256 10.28 12.17 -28.08
C TYR A 256 10.87 12.88 -29.29
N GLU A 257 12.13 13.29 -29.16
CA GLU A 257 12.93 13.78 -30.28
C GLU A 257 13.66 12.61 -30.92
N PHE A 258 13.36 12.36 -32.19
CA PHE A 258 14.09 11.38 -33.00
C PHE A 258 15.42 11.97 -33.47
N GLU A 259 16.44 11.12 -33.65
CA GLU A 259 17.77 11.52 -34.15
C GLU A 259 17.75 12.26 -35.49
N ASN A 260 16.66 12.16 -36.25
CA ASN A 260 16.42 12.88 -37.50
C ASN A 260 15.83 14.30 -37.31
N GLY A 261 15.76 14.80 -36.06
CA GLY A 261 15.22 16.11 -35.69
C GLY A 261 13.70 16.20 -35.69
N THR A 262 12.97 15.09 -35.85
CA THR A 262 11.51 15.08 -35.73
C THR A 262 11.12 15.03 -34.26
N VAL A 263 10.38 16.02 -33.76
CA VAL A 263 9.87 16.05 -32.39
C VAL A 263 8.40 15.63 -32.40
N ILE A 264 8.06 14.59 -31.63
CA ILE A 264 6.68 14.28 -31.29
C ILE A 264 6.37 14.95 -29.94
N PRO A 265 5.53 16.00 -29.90
CA PRO A 265 5.20 16.66 -28.65
C PRO A 265 4.44 15.71 -27.72
N GLY A 266 4.89 15.64 -26.47
CA GLY A 266 4.21 14.93 -25.39
C GLY A 266 3.00 15.69 -24.86
N LEU A 267 2.35 15.13 -23.85
CA LEU A 267 1.19 15.74 -23.21
C LEU A 267 1.48 17.10 -22.55
N VAL A 268 2.66 17.26 -21.93
CA VAL A 268 3.08 18.48 -21.23
C VAL A 268 3.34 19.59 -22.25
N THR A 269 4.16 19.33 -23.27
CA THR A 269 4.42 20.31 -24.34
C THR A 269 3.15 20.82 -25.02
N LEU A 270 2.14 19.95 -25.22
CA LEU A 270 0.84 20.38 -25.74
C LEU A 270 0.08 21.34 -24.78
N ILE A 271 0.23 21.15 -23.47
CA ILE A 271 -0.37 22.03 -22.46
C ILE A 271 0.39 23.35 -22.38
N GLU A 272 1.71 23.33 -22.51
CA GLU A 272 2.57 24.53 -22.55
C GLU A 272 2.23 25.39 -23.76
N MET A 273 2.16 24.79 -24.95
CA MET A 273 1.72 25.49 -26.17
C MET A 273 0.34 26.13 -26.00
N PHE A 274 -0.57 25.46 -25.28
CA PHE A 274 -1.87 26.01 -24.95
C PHE A 274 -1.78 27.16 -23.93
N GLY A 275 -0.91 27.04 -22.92
CA GLY A 275 -0.64 28.06 -21.92
C GLY A 275 -0.07 29.34 -22.54
N GLU A 276 0.92 29.22 -23.42
CA GLU A 276 1.48 30.34 -24.19
C GLU A 276 0.39 31.03 -25.03
N TRP A 277 -0.42 30.24 -25.74
CA TRP A 277 -1.52 30.78 -26.54
C TRP A 277 -2.53 31.56 -25.69
N VAL A 278 -2.89 31.04 -24.51
CA VAL A 278 -3.75 31.76 -23.56
C VAL A 278 -3.07 33.01 -23.00
N GLY A 279 -1.76 32.95 -22.75
CA GLY A 279 -0.95 34.08 -22.30
C GLY A 279 -0.98 35.26 -23.28
N VAL A 280 -0.79 34.98 -24.57
CA VAL A 280 -0.90 35.98 -25.64
C VAL A 280 -2.31 36.59 -25.70
N MET A 281 -3.35 35.77 -25.53
CA MET A 281 -4.75 36.26 -25.50
C MET A 281 -5.06 37.14 -24.27
N LEU A 282 -4.23 37.06 -23.23
CA LEU A 282 -4.36 37.84 -21.98
C LEU A 282 -3.40 39.04 -21.93
N GLU A 283 -2.69 39.36 -23.02
CA GLU A 283 -1.85 40.55 -23.08
C GLU A 283 -2.68 41.82 -22.79
N GLY A 284 -2.30 42.54 -21.72
CA GLY A 284 -3.00 43.74 -21.24
C GLY A 284 -4.12 43.49 -20.21
N ALA A 285 -4.37 42.24 -19.81
CA ALA A 285 -5.27 41.91 -18.70
C ALA A 285 -4.67 42.25 -17.32
N ASN A 286 -5.51 42.21 -16.28
CA ASN A 286 -5.05 42.37 -14.91
C ASN A 286 -4.01 41.26 -14.57
N PRO A 287 -2.84 41.58 -13.98
CA PRO A 287 -1.84 40.59 -13.57
C PRO A 287 -2.38 39.43 -12.74
N LEU A 288 -3.43 39.66 -11.94
CA LEU A 288 -4.13 38.62 -11.18
C LEU A 288 -4.78 37.58 -12.08
N LEU A 289 -5.32 37.98 -13.22
CA LEU A 289 -5.98 37.08 -14.15
C LEU A 289 -4.96 36.18 -14.86
N THR A 290 -3.83 36.75 -15.29
CA THR A 290 -2.74 35.99 -15.91
C THR A 290 -2.12 35.01 -14.93
N ALA A 291 -1.75 35.46 -13.73
CA ALA A 291 -1.18 34.60 -12.69
C ALA A 291 -2.14 33.48 -12.26
N LEU A 292 -3.45 33.73 -12.25
CA LEU A 292 -4.45 32.72 -11.89
C LEU A 292 -4.67 31.70 -13.02
N LEU A 293 -4.90 32.17 -14.25
CA LEU A 293 -5.29 31.32 -15.36
C LEU A 293 -4.11 30.59 -15.99
N VAL A 294 -3.03 31.30 -16.30
CA VAL A 294 -1.87 30.73 -17.00
C VAL A 294 -1.01 29.96 -15.99
N ASP A 295 -0.46 30.64 -15.00
CA ASP A 295 0.51 30.00 -14.09
C ASP A 295 -0.18 29.09 -13.06
N GLY A 296 -1.30 29.56 -12.48
CA GLY A 296 -2.02 28.82 -11.43
C GLY A 296 -2.76 27.59 -11.97
N ILE A 297 -3.71 27.80 -12.88
CA ILE A 297 -4.61 26.76 -13.38
C ILE A 297 -3.95 25.95 -14.50
N ILE A 298 -3.50 26.57 -15.60
CA ILE A 298 -2.92 25.83 -16.74
C ILE A 298 -1.59 25.18 -16.33
N GLY A 299 -0.69 25.91 -15.67
CA GLY A 299 0.54 25.36 -15.10
C GLY A 299 0.26 24.26 -14.07
N GLY A 300 -0.78 24.42 -13.23
CA GLY A 300 -1.23 23.39 -12.30
C GLY A 300 -1.73 22.11 -12.99
N VAL A 301 -2.42 22.24 -14.14
CA VAL A 301 -2.81 21.10 -14.98
C VAL A 301 -1.57 20.46 -15.62
N GLY A 302 -0.62 21.26 -16.12
CA GLY A 302 0.66 20.81 -16.65
C GLY A 302 1.40 19.91 -15.66
N ALA A 303 1.59 20.37 -14.42
CA ALA A 303 2.25 19.60 -13.36
C ALA A 303 1.57 18.25 -13.08
N VAL A 304 0.23 18.21 -13.06
CA VAL A 304 -0.52 16.96 -12.86
C VAL A 304 -0.35 16.00 -14.03
N VAL A 305 -0.44 16.53 -15.25
CA VAL A 305 -0.39 15.74 -16.48
C VAL A 305 1.02 15.25 -16.77
N GLY A 306 2.07 16.02 -16.43
CA GLY A 306 3.46 15.58 -16.57
C GLY A 306 3.78 14.35 -15.73
N PHE A 307 3.28 14.27 -14.49
CA PHE A 307 3.53 13.11 -13.64
C PHE A 307 2.64 11.89 -13.96
N LEU A 308 1.52 12.09 -14.66
CA LEU A 308 0.52 11.05 -14.89
C LEU A 308 1.04 9.86 -15.74
N PRO A 309 1.71 10.07 -16.90
CA PRO A 309 2.26 8.98 -17.71
C PRO A 309 3.26 8.11 -16.96
N LEU A 310 4.18 8.71 -16.22
CA LEU A 310 5.20 8.03 -15.42
C LEU A 310 4.53 7.04 -14.44
N VAL A 311 3.54 7.53 -13.69
CA VAL A 311 2.78 6.73 -12.72
C VAL A 311 1.96 5.63 -13.41
N MET A 312 1.38 5.91 -14.58
CA MET A 312 0.58 4.93 -15.33
C MET A 312 1.45 3.78 -15.86
N VAL A 313 2.59 4.08 -16.48
CA VAL A 313 3.55 3.06 -16.95
C VAL A 313 4.01 2.19 -15.76
N MET A 314 4.34 2.81 -14.63
CA MET A 314 4.71 2.08 -13.44
C MET A 314 3.59 1.14 -12.95
N TYR A 315 2.34 1.60 -12.90
CA TYR A 315 1.21 0.73 -12.52
C TYR A 315 0.98 -0.41 -13.48
N PHE A 316 1.17 -0.18 -14.77
CA PHE A 316 1.06 -1.22 -15.77
C PHE A 316 2.08 -2.32 -15.50
N LEU A 317 3.35 -1.97 -15.30
CA LEU A 317 4.43 -2.92 -15.01
C LEU A 317 4.21 -3.66 -13.68
N ILE A 318 3.81 -2.95 -12.62
CA ILE A 318 3.48 -3.58 -11.34
C ILE A 318 2.28 -4.53 -11.48
N ALA A 319 1.26 -4.15 -12.27
CA ALA A 319 0.11 -5.02 -12.53
C ALA A 319 0.51 -6.30 -13.28
N LEU A 320 1.49 -6.23 -14.20
CA LEU A 320 2.05 -7.43 -14.84
C LEU A 320 2.76 -8.34 -13.83
N LEU A 321 3.56 -7.76 -12.91
CA LEU A 321 4.24 -8.51 -11.84
C LEU A 321 3.26 -9.13 -10.83
N GLU A 322 2.13 -8.46 -10.58
CA GLU A 322 1.04 -8.95 -9.74
C GLU A 322 0.31 -10.11 -10.44
N ASP A 323 -0.06 -9.95 -11.72
CA ASP A 323 -0.79 -10.95 -12.51
C ASP A 323 0.02 -12.22 -12.79
N CYS A 324 1.36 -12.11 -12.93
CA CYS A 324 2.22 -13.28 -13.15
C CYS A 324 2.52 -14.07 -11.86
N GLY A 325 2.15 -13.53 -10.69
CA GLY A 325 2.35 -14.15 -9.39
C GLY A 325 3.69 -13.84 -8.74
N TYR A 326 4.55 -12.99 -9.32
CA TYR A 326 5.87 -12.67 -8.78
C TYR A 326 5.80 -11.99 -7.40
N MET A 327 4.86 -11.05 -7.20
CA MET A 327 4.72 -10.31 -5.93
C MET A 327 4.47 -11.22 -4.70
N SER A 328 3.84 -12.37 -4.91
CA SER A 328 3.64 -13.36 -3.83
C SER A 328 4.96 -14.02 -3.38
N ARG A 329 5.90 -14.28 -4.31
CA ARG A 329 7.22 -14.85 -4.00
C ARG A 329 8.10 -13.85 -3.27
N VAL A 330 8.10 -12.61 -3.75
CA VAL A 330 8.80 -11.49 -3.10
C VAL A 330 8.39 -11.37 -1.63
N SER A 331 7.08 -11.47 -1.37
CA SER A 331 6.55 -11.46 0.00
C SER A 331 7.10 -12.62 0.84
N VAL A 332 7.25 -13.82 0.27
CA VAL A 332 7.84 -14.99 0.98
C VAL A 332 9.33 -14.76 1.29
N VAL A 333 10.11 -14.25 0.34
CA VAL A 333 11.55 -13.99 0.52
C VAL A 333 11.82 -12.98 1.64
N LEU A 334 10.95 -11.97 1.74
CA LEU A 334 11.14 -10.85 2.65
C LEU A 334 10.42 -11.03 4.00
N ASP A 335 9.48 -11.99 4.13
CA ASP A 335 8.79 -12.28 5.39
C ASP A 335 9.75 -12.46 6.58
N PRO A 336 10.87 -13.22 6.48
CA PRO A 336 11.80 -13.38 7.60
C PRO A 336 12.41 -12.07 8.10
N ILE A 337 12.57 -11.07 7.22
CA ILE A 337 13.15 -9.76 7.56
C ILE A 337 12.09 -8.88 8.24
N PHE A 338 10.90 -8.78 7.64
CA PHE A 338 9.81 -7.94 8.15
C PHE A 338 9.24 -8.46 9.47
N LYS A 339 9.23 -9.78 9.66
CA LYS A 339 8.76 -10.41 10.90
C LYS A 339 9.61 -10.04 12.11
N LYS A 340 10.90 -9.71 11.94
CA LYS A 340 11.76 -9.23 13.03
C LYS A 340 11.30 -7.90 13.60
N VAL A 341 10.68 -7.07 12.78
CA VAL A 341 10.14 -5.77 13.20
C VAL A 341 8.63 -5.78 13.41
N GLY A 342 8.02 -6.97 13.38
CA GLY A 342 6.59 -7.19 13.63
C GLY A 342 5.67 -6.72 12.49
N LEU A 343 6.14 -6.83 11.25
CA LEU A 343 5.35 -6.74 10.02
C LEU A 343 5.36 -8.09 9.30
N SER A 344 4.48 -8.33 8.33
CA SER A 344 4.54 -9.51 7.47
C SER A 344 5.25 -9.21 6.15
N GLY A 345 5.63 -10.26 5.43
CA GLY A 345 6.14 -10.13 4.07
C GLY A 345 5.20 -9.37 3.11
N LYS A 346 3.89 -9.26 3.40
CA LYS A 346 2.94 -8.48 2.58
C LYS A 346 3.21 -6.97 2.66
N SER A 347 3.82 -6.47 3.74
CA SER A 347 4.14 -5.05 3.88
C SER A 347 5.15 -4.56 2.86
N VAL A 348 5.95 -5.45 2.26
CA VAL A 348 6.86 -5.12 1.16
C VAL A 348 6.13 -4.48 0.00
N ILE A 349 4.96 -5.02 -0.35
CA ILE A 349 4.20 -4.59 -1.53
C ILE A 349 3.92 -3.08 -1.45
N PRO A 350 3.34 -2.55 -0.35
CA PRO A 350 3.24 -1.11 -0.11
C PRO A 350 4.54 -0.32 -0.19
N PHE A 351 5.63 -0.79 0.44
CA PHE A 351 6.90 -0.05 0.47
C PHE A 351 7.50 0.12 -0.92
N VAL A 352 7.47 -0.97 -1.69
CA VAL A 352 8.01 -1.02 -3.05
C VAL A 352 7.17 -0.17 -3.99
N ILE A 353 5.84 -0.31 -3.96
CA ILE A 353 4.95 0.54 -4.77
C ILE A 353 5.09 2.02 -4.35
N GLY A 354 5.34 2.27 -3.06
CA GLY A 354 5.58 3.59 -2.48
C GLY A 354 6.81 4.32 -3.06
N THR A 355 7.85 3.59 -3.49
CA THR A 355 9.04 4.19 -4.12
C THR A 355 8.77 4.87 -5.46
N GLY A 356 7.65 4.57 -6.10
CA GLY A 356 7.17 5.35 -7.23
C GLY A 356 6.26 6.48 -6.82
N CYS A 357 5.18 6.15 -6.12
CA CYS A 357 4.27 7.15 -5.58
C CYS A 357 3.70 6.69 -4.23
N ALA A 358 3.69 7.58 -3.24
CA ALA A 358 3.19 7.25 -1.91
C ALA A 358 1.68 6.92 -1.90
N ILE A 359 0.87 7.54 -2.78
CA ILE A 359 -0.57 7.32 -2.87
C ILE A 359 -0.92 5.83 -3.11
N PRO A 360 -0.49 5.20 -4.22
CA PRO A 360 -0.74 3.78 -4.47
C PRO A 360 0.00 2.87 -3.50
N GLY A 361 1.17 3.26 -3.01
CA GLY A 361 1.90 2.50 -1.99
C GLY A 361 1.07 2.34 -0.73
N VAL A 362 0.50 3.45 -0.24
CA VAL A 362 -0.43 3.45 0.88
C VAL A 362 -1.71 2.65 0.54
N MET A 363 -2.31 2.86 -0.64
CA MET A 363 -3.50 2.10 -1.05
C MET A 363 -3.25 0.59 -1.15
N ALA A 364 -2.03 0.16 -1.52
CA ALA A 364 -1.65 -1.24 -1.57
C ALA A 364 -1.63 -1.91 -0.20
N CYS A 365 -1.61 -1.13 0.91
CA CYS A 365 -1.72 -1.66 2.27
C CYS A 365 -3.03 -2.43 2.47
N ARG A 366 -4.05 -2.19 1.64
CA ARG A 366 -5.30 -2.96 1.63
C ARG A 366 -5.09 -4.47 1.44
N THR A 367 -3.98 -4.90 0.87
CA THR A 367 -3.64 -6.33 0.70
C THR A 367 -3.26 -7.00 2.04
N ILE A 368 -2.94 -6.19 3.05
CA ILE A 368 -2.63 -6.62 4.41
C ILE A 368 -3.95 -6.76 5.18
N ARG A 369 -4.20 -7.98 5.67
CA ARG A 369 -5.44 -8.34 6.35
C ARG A 369 -5.48 -7.87 7.80
N ASP A 370 -4.35 -7.96 8.50
CA ASP A 370 -4.25 -7.47 9.87
C ASP A 370 -4.37 -5.93 9.88
N GLU A 371 -5.39 -5.42 10.57
CA GLU A 371 -5.71 -4.00 10.55
C GLU A 371 -4.60 -3.12 11.14
N ARG A 372 -3.87 -3.64 12.14
CA ARG A 372 -2.81 -2.91 12.81
C ARG A 372 -1.54 -2.89 11.96
N GLU A 373 -1.19 -4.03 11.37
CA GLU A 373 -0.11 -4.12 10.40
C GLU A 373 -0.38 -3.23 9.18
N ARG A 374 -1.62 -3.21 8.70
CA ARG A 374 -2.07 -2.30 7.63
C ARG A 374 -1.88 -0.84 8.03
N ARG A 375 -2.31 -0.44 9.24
CA ARG A 375 -2.13 0.94 9.75
C ARG A 375 -0.66 1.30 9.89
N ALA A 376 0.15 0.43 10.48
CA ALA A 376 1.59 0.65 10.64
C ALA A 376 2.28 0.78 9.28
N THR A 377 1.99 -0.12 8.34
CA THR A 377 2.56 -0.07 6.98
C THR A 377 2.11 1.21 6.26
N ALA A 378 0.85 1.63 6.38
CA ALA A 378 0.37 2.88 5.79
C ALA A 378 1.04 4.14 6.38
N MET A 379 1.41 4.14 7.66
CA MET A 379 2.19 5.22 8.29
C MET A 379 3.62 5.27 7.80
N LEU A 380 4.22 4.11 7.53
CA LEU A 380 5.64 3.98 7.23
C LEU A 380 5.95 4.04 5.73
N ALA A 381 5.01 3.63 4.87
CA ALA A 381 5.20 3.60 3.42
C ALA A 381 5.73 4.92 2.82
N PRO A 382 5.25 6.10 3.29
CA PRO A 382 5.74 7.38 2.77
C PRO A 382 7.18 7.76 3.11
N PHE A 383 7.86 7.02 4.01
CA PHE A 383 9.28 7.22 4.28
C PHE A 383 10.17 6.74 3.13
N MET A 384 9.66 5.86 2.26
CA MET A 384 10.35 5.58 1.00
C MET A 384 10.35 6.83 0.11
N PRO A 385 11.50 7.26 -0.42
CA PRO A 385 11.52 8.31 -1.42
C PRO A 385 10.72 7.89 -2.65
N CYS A 386 9.75 8.72 -3.06
CA CYS A 386 8.93 8.52 -4.25
C CYS A 386 9.46 9.32 -5.44
N GLY A 387 8.97 9.08 -6.65
CA GLY A 387 9.40 9.79 -7.88
C GLY A 387 9.39 11.31 -7.74
N ALA A 388 8.35 11.88 -7.12
CA ALA A 388 8.24 13.32 -6.87
C ALA A 388 9.30 13.91 -5.91
N LYS A 389 10.07 13.07 -5.20
CA LYS A 389 11.19 13.51 -4.35
C LYS A 389 12.53 13.52 -5.12
N LEU A 390 12.58 12.91 -6.31
CA LEU A 390 13.79 12.86 -7.14
C LEU A 390 14.28 14.26 -7.57
N PRO A 391 13.41 15.20 -8.01
CA PRO A 391 13.84 16.56 -8.35
C PRO A 391 14.55 17.27 -7.17
N VAL A 392 14.02 17.12 -5.96
CA VAL A 392 14.64 17.68 -4.75
C VAL A 392 15.99 17.03 -4.46
N ILE A 393 16.10 15.70 -4.61
CA ILE A 393 17.37 14.99 -4.43
C ILE A 393 18.40 15.46 -5.46
N ALA A 394 18.00 15.56 -6.74
CA ALA A 394 18.85 15.98 -7.84
C ALA A 394 19.34 17.43 -7.63
N LEU A 395 18.44 18.36 -7.30
CA LEU A 395 18.78 19.75 -7.01
C LEU A 395 19.86 19.86 -5.91
N PHE A 396 19.66 19.20 -4.77
CA PHE A 396 20.62 19.29 -3.68
C PHE A 396 21.92 18.51 -3.96
N ALA A 397 21.85 17.41 -4.72
CA ALA A 397 23.03 16.65 -5.16
C ALA A 397 23.90 17.49 -6.11
N GLY A 398 23.30 18.11 -7.14
CA GLY A 398 24.02 18.98 -8.07
C GLY A 398 24.53 20.25 -7.41
N ALA A 399 23.72 20.90 -6.56
CA ALA A 399 24.08 22.17 -5.96
C ALA A 399 25.20 22.09 -4.89
N PHE A 400 25.27 21.00 -4.12
CA PHE A 400 26.19 20.90 -2.96
C PHE A 400 27.18 19.74 -3.03
N PHE A 401 26.94 18.75 -3.87
CA PHE A 401 27.66 17.48 -3.88
C PHE A 401 28.18 17.06 -5.26
N GLU A 402 28.27 17.96 -6.23
CA GLU A 402 28.87 17.68 -7.56
C GLU A 402 28.19 16.45 -8.23
N ASP A 403 26.86 16.39 -8.17
CA ASP A 403 26.05 15.29 -8.72
C ASP A 403 26.40 13.89 -8.19
N ALA A 404 26.94 13.83 -6.97
CA ALA A 404 27.37 12.56 -6.41
C ALA A 404 26.21 11.58 -6.18
N SER A 405 26.27 10.44 -6.88
CA SER A 405 25.27 9.37 -6.86
C SER A 405 24.99 8.76 -5.48
N TRP A 406 25.92 8.94 -4.53
CA TRP A 406 25.74 8.47 -3.16
C TRP A 406 24.64 9.24 -2.42
N VAL A 407 24.33 10.49 -2.79
CA VAL A 407 23.29 11.31 -2.12
C VAL A 407 21.93 10.65 -2.26
N GLY A 408 21.53 10.33 -3.50
CA GLY A 408 20.27 9.61 -3.76
C GLY A 408 20.27 8.24 -3.09
N THR A 409 21.35 7.47 -3.24
CA THR A 409 21.50 6.15 -2.62
C THR A 409 21.30 6.22 -1.10
N LEU A 410 21.93 7.17 -0.43
CA LEU A 410 21.81 7.41 1.01
C LEU A 410 20.36 7.69 1.41
N MET A 411 19.62 8.49 0.64
CA MET A 411 18.22 8.82 0.95
C MET A 411 17.32 7.58 0.93
N TYR A 412 17.50 6.68 -0.04
CA TYR A 412 16.74 5.43 -0.10
C TYR A 412 17.09 4.48 1.05
N PHE A 413 18.39 4.31 1.37
CA PHE A 413 18.81 3.47 2.50
C PHE A 413 18.36 4.05 3.85
N ALA A 414 18.44 5.37 4.04
CA ALA A 414 17.93 6.03 5.23
C ALA A 414 16.42 5.82 5.38
N GLY A 415 15.64 5.91 4.30
CA GLY A 415 14.21 5.60 4.29
C GLY A 415 13.92 4.16 4.74
N ILE A 416 14.66 3.18 4.22
CA ILE A 416 14.53 1.76 4.63
C ILE A 416 14.83 1.60 6.12
N ILE A 417 15.93 2.20 6.61
CA ILE A 417 16.33 2.15 8.03
C ILE A 417 15.24 2.76 8.91
N ILE A 418 14.70 3.92 8.54
CA ILE A 418 13.61 4.61 9.24
C ILE A 418 12.35 3.75 9.28
N ILE A 419 12.02 3.02 8.20
CA ILE A 419 10.87 2.10 8.19
C ILE A 419 11.04 0.99 9.22
N PHE A 420 12.22 0.36 9.31
CA PHE A 420 12.47 -0.69 10.29
C PHE A 420 12.42 -0.18 11.73
N PHE A 421 13.04 0.97 12.02
CA PHE A 421 12.96 1.59 13.35
C PHE A 421 11.55 2.07 13.68
N GLY A 422 10.85 2.66 12.71
CA GLY A 422 9.47 3.11 12.84
C GLY A 422 8.51 1.94 13.11
N ALA A 423 8.71 0.79 12.44
CA ALA A 423 7.92 -0.41 12.70
C ALA A 423 8.12 -0.94 14.13
N LEU A 424 9.37 -1.01 14.60
CA LEU A 424 9.69 -1.38 15.98
C LEU A 424 9.05 -0.40 16.98
N LEU A 425 9.14 0.90 16.70
CA LEU A 425 8.59 1.95 17.54
C LEU A 425 7.07 1.86 17.63
N ILE A 426 6.38 1.75 16.49
CA ILE A 426 4.93 1.58 16.44
C ILE A 426 4.54 0.34 17.23
N ASN A 427 5.22 -0.79 17.03
CA ASN A 427 4.95 -2.03 17.76
C ASN A 427 5.14 -1.89 19.27
N ARG A 428 6.10 -1.08 19.70
CA ARG A 428 6.32 -0.74 21.10
C ARG A 428 5.20 0.13 21.67
N ILE A 429 4.85 1.22 20.98
CA ILE A 429 3.77 2.16 21.37
C ILE A 429 2.42 1.48 21.48
N THR A 430 2.20 0.43 20.68
CA THR A 430 0.89 -0.20 20.56
C THR A 430 0.81 -1.50 21.37
N GLY A 431 1.91 -1.99 21.96
CA GLY A 431 1.92 -3.03 23.00
C GLY A 431 1.75 -4.51 22.60
N ASN A 432 1.84 -4.91 21.32
CA ASN A 432 1.55 -6.30 20.86
C ASN A 432 2.80 -7.08 20.42
N SER A 433 3.91 -6.98 21.14
CA SER A 433 5.14 -7.75 20.83
C SER A 433 4.97 -9.29 20.80
N LYS A 434 3.77 -9.84 21.07
CA LYS A 434 3.49 -11.28 21.22
C LYS A 434 2.41 -11.87 20.31
N LYS A 435 1.66 -11.08 19.52
CA LYS A 435 0.73 -11.64 18.52
C LYS A 435 1.48 -11.79 17.19
N LYS A 436 2.12 -12.94 16.96
CA LYS A 436 2.72 -13.26 15.67
C LYS A 436 1.58 -13.52 14.69
N SER A 437 1.36 -12.65 13.69
CA SER A 437 0.49 -13.01 12.58
C SER A 437 1.13 -14.18 11.83
N TYR A 438 0.37 -15.24 11.61
CA TYR A 438 0.85 -16.37 10.81
C TYR A 438 0.81 -15.94 9.35
N PHE A 439 1.99 -15.75 8.76
CA PHE A 439 2.10 -15.54 7.32
C PHE A 439 1.89 -16.88 6.61
N ILE A 440 0.63 -17.18 6.29
CA ILE A 440 0.24 -18.30 5.43
C ILE A 440 -0.17 -17.68 4.10
N ILE A 441 0.63 -17.92 3.06
CA ILE A 441 0.33 -17.52 1.68
C ILE A 441 0.38 -18.76 0.80
N GLU A 442 -0.66 -18.94 -0.02
CA GLU A 442 -0.59 -19.87 -1.13
C GLU A 442 0.10 -19.17 -2.28
N LEU A 443 1.20 -19.76 -2.74
CA LEU A 443 1.86 -19.29 -3.94
C LEU A 443 0.93 -19.59 -5.13
N PRO A 444 0.41 -18.56 -5.83
CA PRO A 444 -0.36 -18.78 -7.05
C PRO A 444 0.52 -19.45 -8.11
N GLU A 445 -0.06 -20.22 -9.02
CA GLU A 445 0.68 -20.74 -10.17
C GLU A 445 1.18 -19.60 -11.05
N TYR A 446 2.34 -19.79 -11.70
CA TYR A 446 2.81 -18.86 -12.72
C TYR A 446 1.80 -18.80 -13.86
N LYS A 447 1.41 -17.57 -14.20
CA LYS A 447 0.51 -17.28 -15.31
C LYS A 447 1.18 -16.31 -16.25
N MET A 448 0.93 -16.46 -17.54
CA MET A 448 1.28 -15.42 -18.51
C MET A 448 0.45 -14.17 -18.16
N PRO A 449 1.08 -13.01 -17.92
CA PRO A 449 0.36 -11.81 -17.52
C PRO A 449 -0.53 -11.33 -18.67
N SER A 450 -1.73 -10.85 -18.34
CA SER A 450 -2.69 -10.40 -19.35
C SER A 450 -2.51 -8.91 -19.60
N LEU A 451 -2.00 -8.54 -20.78
CA LEU A 451 -1.82 -7.13 -21.17
C LEU A 451 -3.13 -6.33 -21.06
N LYS A 452 -4.26 -6.93 -21.45
CA LYS A 452 -5.59 -6.30 -21.35
C LYS A 452 -6.00 -6.01 -19.90
N ARG A 453 -5.73 -6.93 -18.96
CA ARG A 453 -6.04 -6.71 -17.54
C ARG A 453 -5.08 -5.69 -16.91
N ALA A 454 -3.80 -5.77 -17.22
CA ALA A 454 -2.81 -4.80 -16.77
C ALA A 454 -3.16 -3.39 -17.25
N PHE A 455 -3.53 -3.23 -18.53
CA PHE A 455 -4.00 -1.95 -19.08
C PHE A 455 -5.27 -1.45 -18.40
N GLY A 456 -6.29 -2.30 -18.21
CA GLY A 456 -7.50 -1.92 -17.48
C GLY A 456 -7.23 -1.51 -16.03
N SER A 457 -6.31 -2.20 -15.34
CA SER A 457 -5.86 -1.85 -13.99
C SER A 457 -5.12 -0.51 -13.97
N MET A 458 -4.21 -0.29 -14.94
CA MET A 458 -3.50 0.96 -15.13
C MET A 458 -4.49 2.13 -15.30
N CYS A 459 -5.44 2.03 -16.24
CA CYS A 459 -6.42 3.10 -16.48
C CYS A 459 -7.30 3.37 -15.27
N ALA A 460 -7.75 2.33 -14.57
CA ALA A 460 -8.58 2.51 -13.36
C ALA A 460 -7.81 3.20 -12.22
N ARG A 461 -6.54 2.85 -12.02
CA ARG A 461 -5.67 3.47 -11.01
C ARG A 461 -5.26 4.89 -11.41
N GLY A 462 -4.91 5.10 -12.68
CA GLY A 462 -4.62 6.41 -13.27
C GLY A 462 -5.80 7.37 -13.14
N TRP A 463 -7.03 6.92 -13.44
CA TRP A 463 -8.22 7.72 -13.22
C TRP A 463 -8.44 8.09 -11.75
N SER A 464 -8.18 7.15 -10.82
CA SER A 464 -8.23 7.46 -9.39
C SER A 464 -7.16 8.47 -8.97
N TYR A 465 -6.01 8.52 -9.64
CA TYR A 465 -4.99 9.55 -9.42
C TYR A 465 -5.50 10.90 -9.94
N VAL A 466 -6.02 10.97 -11.16
CA VAL A 466 -6.58 12.22 -11.72
C VAL A 466 -7.68 12.79 -10.82
N VAL A 467 -8.69 12.00 -10.43
CA VAL A 467 -9.81 12.54 -9.64
C VAL A 467 -9.38 13.03 -8.25
N LYS A 468 -8.44 12.34 -7.59
CA LYS A 468 -8.09 12.61 -6.17
C LYS A 468 -6.87 13.50 -5.98
N ALA A 469 -5.86 13.35 -6.83
CA ALA A 469 -4.61 14.10 -6.74
C ALA A 469 -4.72 15.40 -7.54
N ALA A 470 -5.26 15.37 -8.77
CA ALA A 470 -5.32 16.57 -9.61
C ALA A 470 -6.13 17.69 -8.99
N THR A 471 -7.28 17.37 -8.37
CA THR A 471 -8.14 18.38 -7.74
C THR A 471 -7.46 19.10 -6.58
N ILE A 472 -6.69 18.36 -5.77
CA ILE A 472 -5.93 18.91 -4.65
C ILE A 472 -4.72 19.69 -5.17
N ILE A 473 -3.96 19.11 -6.12
CA ILE A 473 -2.76 19.74 -6.70
C ILE A 473 -3.13 21.05 -7.40
N LEU A 474 -4.16 21.06 -8.25
CA LEU A 474 -4.62 22.26 -8.95
C LEU A 474 -5.00 23.38 -7.97
N LEU A 475 -5.83 23.07 -6.97
CA LEU A 475 -6.29 24.05 -5.98
C LEU A 475 -5.12 24.61 -5.18
N CYS A 476 -4.22 23.74 -4.74
CA CYS A 476 -3.08 24.15 -3.95
C CYS A 476 -2.01 24.87 -4.79
N ASN A 477 -1.78 24.48 -6.06
CA ASN A 477 -0.85 25.19 -6.96
C ASN A 477 -1.36 26.60 -7.24
N THR A 478 -2.65 26.73 -7.56
CA THR A 478 -3.31 28.04 -7.74
C THR A 478 -3.17 28.90 -6.49
N ALA A 479 -3.39 28.32 -5.30
CA ALA A 479 -3.24 29.03 -4.04
C ALA A 479 -1.78 29.46 -3.79
N VAL A 480 -0.80 28.58 -4.06
CA VAL A 480 0.62 28.91 -3.92
C VAL A 480 1.02 30.03 -4.87
N GLN A 481 0.57 29.98 -6.13
CA GLN A 481 0.84 31.04 -7.11
C GLN A 481 0.29 32.39 -6.63
N ILE A 482 -0.95 32.44 -6.16
CA ILE A 482 -1.52 33.67 -5.58
C ILE A 482 -0.68 34.15 -4.40
N MET A 483 -0.27 33.23 -3.52
CA MET A 483 0.53 33.59 -2.34
C MET A 483 1.94 34.07 -2.70
N GLN A 484 2.52 33.61 -3.80
CA GLN A 484 3.83 34.02 -4.29
C GLN A 484 3.77 35.37 -4.99
N THR A 485 2.76 35.61 -5.83
CA THR A 485 2.67 36.80 -6.68
C THR A 485 2.11 38.02 -5.95
N PHE A 486 1.22 37.84 -4.97
CA PHE A 486 0.46 38.95 -4.36
C PHE A 486 0.82 39.23 -2.91
N THR A 487 0.60 40.49 -2.50
CA THR A 487 0.56 40.94 -1.10
C THR A 487 -0.84 40.70 -0.49
N TRP A 488 -1.01 40.86 0.82
CA TRP A 488 -2.32 40.75 1.50
C TRP A 488 -3.39 41.72 0.97
N ASN A 489 -2.97 42.80 0.29
CA ASN A 489 -3.86 43.76 -0.36
C ASN A 489 -4.18 43.40 -1.82
N PHE A 490 -3.75 42.22 -2.29
CA PHE A 490 -3.89 41.76 -3.68
C PHE A 490 -3.25 42.68 -4.72
N THR A 491 -2.18 43.37 -4.34
CA THR A 491 -1.27 44.04 -5.28
C THR A 491 -0.11 43.10 -5.62
N VAL A 492 0.44 43.19 -6.83
CA VAL A 492 1.63 42.44 -7.23
C VAL A 492 2.77 42.81 -6.28
N ALA A 493 3.45 41.80 -5.73
CA ALA A 493 4.58 42.02 -4.83
C ALA A 493 5.80 42.47 -5.64
N GLU A 494 6.39 43.62 -5.29
CA GLU A 494 7.59 44.15 -5.93
C GLU A 494 8.85 43.34 -5.57
N ALA A 495 8.80 42.60 -4.46
CA ALA A 495 9.86 41.70 -4.00
C ALA A 495 9.25 40.44 -3.38
N ALA A 496 9.93 39.29 -3.52
CA ALA A 496 9.47 38.01 -2.98
C ALA A 496 9.22 38.05 -1.45
N ASP A 497 10.02 38.84 -0.71
CA ASP A 497 9.89 39.05 0.75
C ASP A 497 8.57 39.73 1.16
N ALA A 498 7.90 40.46 0.24
CA ALA A 498 6.64 41.14 0.50
C ALA A 498 5.40 40.29 0.18
N SER A 499 5.60 39.08 -0.35
CA SER A 499 4.53 38.17 -0.73
C SER A 499 3.73 37.64 0.47
N ILE A 500 2.49 37.22 0.24
CA ILE A 500 1.68 36.51 1.26
C ILE A 500 2.44 35.25 1.72
N LEU A 501 3.11 34.54 0.81
CA LEU A 501 3.86 33.33 1.12
C LEU A 501 4.98 33.61 2.13
N ALA A 502 5.74 34.71 1.97
CA ALA A 502 6.78 35.09 2.91
C ALA A 502 6.23 35.28 4.33
N SER A 503 5.07 35.93 4.46
CA SER A 503 4.42 36.15 5.76
C SER A 503 3.98 34.85 6.45
N ILE A 504 3.53 33.85 5.67
CA ILE A 504 3.13 32.53 6.19
C ILE A 504 4.35 31.66 6.52
N ALA A 505 5.43 31.78 5.73
CA ALA A 505 6.64 30.99 5.88
C ALA A 505 7.55 31.46 7.03
N HIS A 506 7.54 32.76 7.35
CA HIS A 506 8.40 33.34 8.39
C HIS A 506 8.30 32.64 9.76
N PRO A 507 7.10 32.36 10.31
CA PRO A 507 6.97 31.60 11.56
C PRO A 507 7.56 30.19 11.47
N PHE A 508 7.44 29.53 10.31
CA PHE A 508 7.97 28.19 10.08
C PHE A 508 9.50 28.18 9.97
N ALA A 509 10.12 29.28 9.53
CA ALA A 509 11.58 29.41 9.43
C ALA A 509 12.29 29.22 10.78
N TYR A 510 11.67 29.59 11.90
CA TYR A 510 12.24 29.36 13.24
C TYR A 510 12.38 27.87 13.57
N VAL A 511 11.48 27.02 13.04
CA VAL A 511 11.56 25.56 13.21
C VAL A 511 12.77 24.99 12.46
N LEU A 512 13.20 25.64 11.38
CA LEU A 512 14.34 25.22 10.56
C LEU A 512 15.70 25.68 11.09
N ILE A 513 15.77 26.68 11.99
CA ILE A 513 17.06 27.16 12.54
C ILE A 513 17.89 26.00 13.12
N PRO A 514 17.35 25.08 13.96
CA PRO A 514 18.12 23.98 14.51
C PRO A 514 18.55 22.91 13.48
N ILE A 515 18.03 22.98 12.26
CA ILE A 515 18.25 22.00 11.17
C ILE A 515 19.19 22.57 10.10
N VAL A 516 19.10 23.87 9.82
CA VAL A 516 19.83 24.53 8.72
C VAL A 516 20.87 25.53 9.25
N GLY A 517 20.70 26.02 10.47
CA GLY A 517 21.60 26.99 11.11
C GLY A 517 21.39 28.44 10.69
N VAL A 518 20.50 28.69 9.72
CA VAL A 518 20.18 30.02 9.19
C VAL A 518 18.66 30.23 9.25
N LEU A 519 18.24 31.45 9.56
CA LEU A 519 16.84 31.86 9.46
C LEU A 519 16.56 32.23 7.99
N SER A 520 16.02 31.27 7.21
CA SER A 520 15.60 31.50 5.83
C SER A 520 14.11 31.20 5.71
N TRP A 521 13.33 32.23 5.37
CA TRP A 521 11.92 32.07 5.07
C TRP A 521 11.71 31.37 3.72
N GLN A 522 12.65 31.49 2.78
CA GLN A 522 12.60 30.85 1.47
C GLN A 522 12.64 29.32 1.60
N LEU A 523 13.57 28.79 2.41
CA LEU A 523 13.61 27.36 2.75
C LEU A 523 12.36 26.91 3.51
N ALA A 524 11.80 27.79 4.35
CA ALA A 524 10.56 27.50 5.06
C ALA A 524 9.36 27.44 4.09
N ALA A 525 9.29 28.38 3.14
CA ALA A 525 8.26 28.44 2.12
C ALA A 525 8.29 27.17 1.26
N ALA A 526 9.47 26.78 0.79
CA ALA A 526 9.66 25.56 0.02
C ALA A 526 9.28 24.29 0.80
N ALA A 527 9.60 24.22 2.09
CA ALA A 527 9.16 23.10 2.93
C ALA A 527 7.63 23.05 3.12
N VAL A 528 6.97 24.21 3.24
CA VAL A 528 5.51 24.33 3.38
C VAL A 528 4.80 23.93 2.08
N THR A 529 5.24 24.44 0.93
CA THR A 529 4.71 24.05 -0.38
C THR A 529 4.98 22.57 -0.67
N GLY A 530 6.09 22.02 -0.14
CA GLY A 530 6.40 20.59 -0.13
C GLY A 530 5.33 19.68 0.50
N PHE A 531 4.47 20.18 1.39
CA PHE A 531 3.34 19.39 1.94
C PHE A 531 2.18 19.25 0.97
N ILE A 532 2.07 20.17 0.02
CA ILE A 532 1.09 20.11 -1.06
C ILE A 532 1.57 19.08 -2.08
N ALA A 533 2.75 19.32 -2.64
CA ALA A 533 3.41 18.54 -3.67
C ALA A 533 4.92 18.60 -3.43
N LYS A 534 5.61 17.46 -3.49
CA LYS A 534 7.02 17.39 -3.08
C LYS A 534 7.96 17.91 -4.16
N GLU A 535 7.55 17.81 -5.41
CA GLU A 535 8.19 18.37 -6.60
C GLU A 535 8.22 19.91 -6.54
N ASN A 536 7.14 20.55 -6.06
CA ASN A 536 7.02 22.01 -5.92
C ASN A 536 8.05 22.63 -4.98
N VAL A 537 8.76 21.84 -4.17
CA VAL A 537 9.87 22.35 -3.35
C VAL A 537 10.91 23.01 -4.25
N VAL A 538 11.24 22.40 -5.40
CA VAL A 538 12.23 22.93 -6.34
C VAL A 538 11.75 24.24 -6.96
N GLY A 539 10.53 24.27 -7.53
CA GLY A 539 9.96 25.49 -8.10
C GLY A 539 9.82 26.63 -7.07
N THR A 540 9.46 26.31 -5.83
CA THR A 540 9.38 27.32 -4.76
C THR A 540 10.75 27.88 -4.42
N LEU A 541 11.80 27.06 -4.40
CA LEU A 541 13.17 27.54 -4.18
C LEU A 541 13.61 28.45 -5.32
N ALA A 542 13.34 28.07 -6.58
CA ALA A 542 13.68 28.86 -7.75
C ALA A 542 13.05 30.26 -7.73
N VAL A 543 11.77 30.35 -7.36
CA VAL A 543 11.03 31.62 -7.32
C VAL A 543 11.37 32.46 -6.07
N CYS A 544 11.60 31.83 -4.91
CA CYS A 544 11.80 32.57 -3.66
C CYS A 544 13.23 33.11 -3.49
N PHE A 545 14.22 32.51 -4.16
CA PHE A 545 15.59 33.00 -4.15
C PHE A 545 15.89 33.78 -5.43
N VAL A 546 16.23 35.06 -5.28
CA VAL A 546 16.54 35.94 -6.40
C VAL A 546 17.67 35.35 -7.25
N GLY A 547 17.43 35.24 -8.56
CA GLY A 547 18.40 34.74 -9.53
C GLY A 547 18.42 33.22 -9.73
N LEU A 548 17.72 32.43 -8.90
CA LEU A 548 17.64 30.97 -9.13
C LEU A 548 16.73 30.58 -10.30
N GLU A 549 15.78 31.42 -10.69
CA GLU A 549 14.93 31.22 -11.88
C GLU A 549 15.73 31.08 -13.19
N ASN A 550 16.95 31.64 -13.24
CA ASN A 550 17.85 31.53 -14.40
C ASN A 550 18.80 30.33 -14.32
N LEU A 551 18.75 29.57 -13.22
CA LEU A 551 19.67 28.47 -12.90
C LEU A 551 18.94 27.14 -12.65
N ILE A 552 17.63 27.21 -12.39
CA ILE A 552 16.74 26.10 -12.15
C ILE A 552 15.59 26.24 -13.13
N ASP A 553 15.38 25.21 -13.94
CA ASP A 553 14.18 25.09 -14.75
C ASP A 553 12.98 24.85 -13.84
N VAL A 554 12.06 25.82 -13.81
CA VAL A 554 10.85 25.78 -12.98
C VAL A 554 9.76 24.86 -13.51
N GLU A 555 9.86 24.47 -14.78
CA GLU A 555 8.90 23.60 -15.47
C GLU A 555 9.34 22.14 -15.34
N GLU A 556 10.63 21.86 -15.59
CA GLU A 556 11.21 20.52 -15.42
C GLU A 556 11.56 20.19 -13.95
N PHE A 557 11.59 21.20 -13.07
CA PHE A 557 12.12 21.11 -11.70
C PHE A 557 13.57 20.58 -11.67
N ALA A 558 14.38 20.98 -12.65
CA ALA A 558 15.73 20.49 -12.85
C ALA A 558 16.76 21.63 -12.75
N LEU A 559 18.00 21.27 -12.38
CA LEU A 559 19.14 22.20 -12.46
C LEU A 559 19.55 22.38 -13.91
N MET A 560 19.84 23.62 -14.31
CA MET A 560 20.51 23.86 -15.59
C MET A 560 21.94 23.30 -15.56
N GLU A 561 22.42 22.82 -16.71
CA GLU A 561 23.73 22.18 -16.81
C GLU A 561 24.86 23.15 -16.37
N GLY A 562 25.69 22.72 -15.41
CA GLY A 562 26.78 23.54 -14.86
C GLY A 562 26.37 24.57 -13.80
N ALA A 563 25.08 24.75 -13.50
CA ALA A 563 24.61 25.78 -12.56
C ALA A 563 24.80 25.44 -11.07
N GLY A 564 25.17 24.19 -10.74
CA GLY A 564 25.16 23.68 -9.35
C GLY A 564 25.96 24.54 -8.35
N ALA A 565 27.18 24.97 -8.71
CA ALA A 565 28.01 25.77 -7.80
C ALA A 565 27.40 27.15 -7.50
N GLU A 566 26.77 27.77 -8.50
CA GLU A 566 26.11 29.07 -8.35
C GLU A 566 24.85 28.95 -7.50
N VAL A 567 24.04 27.90 -7.72
CA VAL A 567 22.87 27.60 -6.89
C VAL A 567 23.26 27.38 -5.42
N GLY A 568 24.32 26.62 -5.17
CA GLY A 568 24.85 26.41 -3.83
C GLY A 568 25.29 27.70 -3.14
N ALA A 569 25.86 28.64 -3.90
CA ALA A 569 26.28 29.95 -3.40
C ALA A 569 25.07 30.84 -3.05
N VAL A 570 24.03 30.87 -3.89
CA VAL A 570 22.81 31.65 -3.66
C VAL A 570 22.06 31.19 -2.42
N PHE A 571 22.01 29.88 -2.15
CA PHE A 571 21.38 29.37 -0.93
C PHE A 571 22.10 29.78 0.36
N ALA A 572 23.38 30.14 0.30
CA ALA A 572 24.17 30.60 1.45
C ALA A 572 24.15 29.67 2.69
N ILE A 573 24.08 28.35 2.46
CA ILE A 573 24.09 27.31 3.49
C ILE A 573 25.27 26.35 3.32
N THR A 574 25.64 25.66 4.40
CA THR A 574 26.71 24.65 4.35
C THR A 574 26.23 23.35 3.69
N LYS A 575 27.16 22.53 3.16
CA LYS A 575 26.85 21.19 2.64
C LYS A 575 26.13 20.31 3.68
N VAL A 576 26.48 20.44 4.96
CA VAL A 576 25.82 19.71 6.07
C VAL A 576 24.38 20.19 6.26
N ALA A 577 24.15 21.51 6.25
CA ALA A 577 22.82 22.10 6.35
C ALA A 577 21.93 21.70 5.15
N ALA A 578 22.51 21.68 3.94
CA ALA A 578 21.86 21.20 2.73
C ALA A 578 21.39 19.74 2.86
N LEU A 579 22.27 18.85 3.34
CA LEU A 579 21.93 17.44 3.58
C LEU A 579 20.82 17.29 4.64
N ALA A 580 20.89 18.06 5.73
CA ALA A 580 19.89 18.07 6.78
C ALA A 580 18.52 18.55 6.28
N TYR A 581 18.49 19.64 5.51
CA TYR A 581 17.27 20.17 4.89
C TYR A 581 16.67 19.21 3.87
N LEU A 582 17.50 18.51 3.09
CA LEU A 582 17.07 17.45 2.19
C LEU A 582 16.38 16.32 2.98
N MET A 583 17.02 15.79 4.03
CA MET A 583 16.41 14.75 4.87
C MET A 583 15.12 15.22 5.55
N PHE A 584 15.02 16.50 5.93
CA PHE A 584 13.80 17.07 6.48
C PHE A 584 12.66 17.02 5.47
N ASN A 585 12.90 17.49 4.24
CA ASN A 585 11.88 17.48 3.19
C ASN A 585 11.45 16.05 2.79
N LEU A 586 12.39 15.10 2.80
CA LEU A 586 12.15 13.72 2.40
C LEU A 586 11.38 12.91 3.46
N PHE A 587 11.66 13.11 4.74
CA PHE A 587 11.12 12.27 5.83
C PHE A 587 10.03 12.96 6.67
N THR A 588 9.63 14.18 6.30
CA THR A 588 8.39 14.81 6.79
C THR A 588 7.15 14.18 6.16
N PRO A 589 5.92 14.50 6.64
CA PRO A 589 4.70 13.98 6.03
C PRO A 589 4.65 14.13 4.51
N PRO A 590 4.03 13.15 3.82
CA PRO A 590 3.94 13.18 2.37
C PRO A 590 2.93 14.23 1.90
N CYS A 591 2.75 14.32 0.59
CA CYS A 591 1.77 15.21 -0.02
C CYS A 591 0.35 14.98 0.54
N PHE A 592 -0.48 16.02 0.52
CA PHE A 592 -1.87 15.95 1.01
C PHE A 592 -2.69 14.83 0.38
N ALA A 593 -2.46 14.52 -0.90
CA ALA A 593 -3.11 13.39 -1.56
C ALA A 593 -2.74 12.04 -0.92
N ALA A 594 -1.47 11.84 -0.53
CA ALA A 594 -1.03 10.65 0.18
C ALA A 594 -1.57 10.61 1.62
N ILE A 595 -1.67 11.75 2.31
CA ILE A 595 -2.33 11.84 3.62
C ILE A 595 -3.83 11.46 3.50
N GLY A 596 -4.49 11.89 2.43
CA GLY A 596 -5.86 11.47 2.11
C GLY A 596 -5.99 9.96 1.90
N ALA A 597 -5.06 9.35 1.18
CA ALA A 597 -4.98 7.89 1.02
C ALA A 597 -4.72 7.18 2.37
N MET A 598 -3.83 7.73 3.21
CA MET A 598 -3.56 7.22 4.56
C MET A 598 -4.82 7.23 5.41
N ARG A 599 -5.61 8.31 5.36
CA ARG A 599 -6.89 8.41 6.08
C ARG A 599 -7.87 7.32 5.64
N ALA A 600 -7.97 7.07 4.33
CA ALA A 600 -8.87 6.05 3.77
C ALA A 600 -8.49 4.63 4.22
N GLU A 601 -7.20 4.31 4.32
CA GLU A 601 -6.72 2.98 4.72
C GLU A 601 -6.70 2.78 6.24
N MET A 602 -6.44 3.83 7.03
CA MET A 602 -6.40 3.74 8.50
C MET A 602 -7.78 3.71 9.15
N LYS A 603 -8.79 4.33 8.51
CA LYS A 603 -10.17 4.48 9.00
C LYS A 603 -10.26 5.07 10.42
N SER A 604 -9.29 5.89 10.83
CA SER A 604 -9.26 6.50 12.17
C SER A 604 -8.47 7.81 12.18
N ALA A 605 -9.12 8.89 12.61
CA ALA A 605 -8.48 10.21 12.71
C ALA A 605 -7.36 10.23 13.75
N LYS A 606 -7.50 9.48 14.85
CA LYS A 606 -6.45 9.37 15.88
C LYS A 606 -5.17 8.75 15.33
N TRP A 607 -5.30 7.69 14.51
CA TRP A 607 -4.15 7.05 13.87
C TRP A 607 -3.54 7.93 12.78
N LEU A 608 -4.37 8.66 12.03
CA LEU A 608 -3.90 9.60 11.02
C LEU A 608 -3.02 10.69 11.64
N TRP A 609 -3.53 11.39 12.66
CA TRP A 609 -2.77 12.43 13.35
C TRP A 609 -1.55 11.88 14.09
N GLY A 610 -1.65 10.67 14.66
CA GLY A 610 -0.48 9.96 15.20
C GLY A 610 0.57 9.65 14.13
N GLY A 611 0.16 9.32 12.91
CA GLY A 611 1.05 9.09 11.77
C GLY A 611 1.74 10.35 11.28
N ILE A 612 0.98 11.43 11.10
CA ILE A 612 1.51 12.75 10.71
C ILE A 612 2.50 13.23 11.78
N GLY A 613 2.13 13.14 13.06
CA GLY A 613 3.01 13.51 14.17
C GLY A 613 4.29 12.68 14.23
N LEU A 614 4.20 11.37 13.98
CA LEU A 614 5.37 10.48 13.89
C LEU A 614 6.29 10.89 12.73
N GLN A 615 5.73 11.14 11.55
CA GLN A 615 6.50 11.54 10.37
C GLN A 615 7.20 12.88 10.60
N PHE A 616 6.51 13.88 11.16
CA PHE A 616 7.13 15.15 11.54
C PHE A 616 8.24 14.98 12.57
N ALA A 617 7.99 14.19 13.62
CA ALA A 617 8.97 13.94 14.66
C ALA A 617 10.23 13.26 14.11
N VAL A 618 10.07 12.24 13.26
CA VAL A 618 11.18 11.55 12.61
C VAL A 618 11.95 12.49 11.69
N GLY A 619 11.25 13.19 10.79
CA GLY A 619 11.89 14.14 9.87
C GLY A 619 12.67 15.23 10.62
N TYR A 620 12.11 15.79 11.69
CA TYR A 620 12.78 16.79 12.52
C TYR A 620 14.02 16.21 13.22
N VAL A 621 13.88 15.08 13.93
CA VAL A 621 14.97 14.50 14.72
C VAL A 621 16.12 14.03 13.84
N VAL A 622 15.83 13.36 12.72
CA VAL A 622 16.87 12.91 11.77
C VAL A 622 17.65 14.11 11.24
N SER A 623 16.96 15.17 10.83
CA SER A 623 17.59 16.35 10.24
C SER A 623 18.37 17.16 11.26
N PHE A 624 17.83 17.31 12.48
CA PHE A 624 18.55 17.92 13.60
C PHE A 624 19.85 17.16 13.93
N LEU A 625 19.78 15.83 14.02
CA LEU A 625 20.97 15.01 14.30
C LEU A 625 22.01 15.13 13.18
N VAL A 626 21.59 15.07 11.92
CA VAL A 626 22.49 15.21 10.76
C VAL A 626 23.17 16.57 10.77
N PHE A 627 22.42 17.65 11.01
CA PHE A 627 23.01 18.98 11.08
C PHE A 627 24.00 19.11 12.24
N GLN A 628 23.58 18.78 13.46
CA GLN A 628 24.41 19.01 14.63
C GLN A 628 25.64 18.10 14.68
N ILE A 629 25.49 16.81 14.36
CA ILE A 629 26.62 15.88 14.31
C ILE A 629 27.54 16.25 13.15
N GLY A 630 26.98 16.55 11.97
CA GLY A 630 27.76 16.95 10.81
C GLY A 630 28.55 18.24 11.05
N THR A 631 27.95 19.25 11.69
CA THR A 631 28.63 20.51 12.04
C THR A 631 29.73 20.27 13.07
N VAL A 632 29.49 19.46 14.11
CA VAL A 632 30.55 19.12 15.07
C VAL A 632 31.73 18.43 14.37
N ILE A 633 31.46 17.52 13.44
CA ILE A 633 32.51 16.82 12.67
C ILE A 633 33.30 17.78 11.78
N THR A 634 32.65 18.74 11.12
CA THR A 634 33.32 19.63 10.16
C THR A 634 33.93 20.89 10.77
N THR A 635 33.32 21.46 11.81
CA THR A 635 33.74 22.74 12.43
C THR A 635 34.25 22.60 13.86
N GLY A 636 34.09 21.42 14.50
CA GLY A 636 34.47 21.19 15.90
C GLY A 636 33.55 21.85 16.93
N THR A 637 32.47 22.51 16.49
CA THR A 637 31.53 23.26 17.34
C THR A 637 30.09 22.84 17.05
N VAL A 638 29.20 23.07 18.03
CA VAL A 638 27.76 22.81 17.81
C VAL A 638 27.17 23.86 16.87
N GLY A 639 26.24 23.43 16.01
CA GLY A 639 25.56 24.31 15.08
C GLY A 639 24.63 25.30 15.76
N LYS A 640 24.28 26.39 15.06
CA LYS A 640 23.28 27.35 15.53
C LYS A 640 21.96 26.63 15.81
N GLY A 641 21.26 27.06 16.87
CA GLY A 641 19.99 26.45 17.27
C GLY A 641 20.10 25.10 18.00
N PHE A 642 21.29 24.67 18.43
CA PHE A 642 21.47 23.41 19.17
C PHE A 642 20.56 23.29 20.40
N VAL A 643 20.55 24.29 21.29
CA VAL A 643 19.75 24.28 22.53
C VAL A 643 18.24 24.15 22.25
N PRO A 644 17.61 25.03 21.44
CA PRO A 644 16.19 24.89 21.14
C PRO A 644 15.87 23.57 20.41
N GLY A 645 16.72 23.11 19.48
CA GLY A 645 16.51 21.83 18.81
C GLY A 645 16.63 20.62 19.73
N LEU A 646 17.54 20.68 20.71
CA LEU A 646 17.69 19.66 21.73
C LEU A 646 16.45 19.61 22.63
N ILE A 647 15.92 20.75 23.05
CA ILE A 647 14.67 20.82 23.85
C ILE A 647 13.52 20.15 23.09
N VAL A 648 13.32 20.51 21.81
CA VAL A 648 12.27 19.89 20.98
C VAL A 648 12.48 18.38 20.85
N THR A 649 13.71 17.93 20.61
CA THR A 649 14.05 16.51 20.51
C THR A 649 13.79 15.75 21.82
N LEU A 650 14.12 16.36 22.97
CA LEU A 650 13.84 15.79 24.29
C LEU A 650 12.34 15.72 24.60
N VAL A 651 11.56 16.72 24.19
CA VAL A 651 10.10 16.70 24.31
C VAL A 651 9.50 15.57 23.46
N ILE A 652 9.94 15.43 22.20
CA ILE A 652 9.54 14.34 21.31
C ILE A 652 9.89 12.98 21.94
N ALA A 653 11.12 12.82 22.45
CA ALA A 653 11.57 11.60 23.10
C ALA A 653 10.75 11.28 24.37
N SER A 654 10.38 12.30 25.15
CA SER A 654 9.55 12.16 26.35
C SER A 654 8.14 11.71 26.01
N ILE A 655 7.52 12.31 24.99
CA ILE A 655 6.19 11.91 24.49
C ILE A 655 6.23 10.46 23.99
N ILE A 656 7.22 10.10 23.17
CA ILE A 656 7.40 8.75 22.65
C ILE A 656 7.58 7.75 23.79
N THR A 657 8.41 8.08 24.79
CA THR A 657 8.66 7.23 25.95
C THR A 657 7.39 7.01 26.76
N TYR A 658 6.62 8.07 27.03
CA TYR A 658 5.32 7.98 27.68
C TYR A 658 4.35 7.07 26.91
N LEU A 659 4.27 7.23 25.59
CA LEU A 659 3.45 6.39 24.71
C LEU A 659 3.90 4.92 24.68
N CYS A 660 5.19 4.64 24.90
CA CYS A 660 5.72 3.28 25.00
C CYS A 660 5.43 2.62 26.37
N VAL A 661 5.29 3.40 27.44
CA VAL A 661 5.04 2.90 28.80
C VAL A 661 3.55 2.70 29.07
N LYS A 662 2.68 3.56 28.53
CA LYS A 662 1.22 3.51 28.70
C LYS A 662 0.56 2.14 28.40
N PRO A 663 0.90 1.41 27.32
CA PRO A 663 0.30 0.11 27.02
C PRO A 663 0.69 -0.94 28.06
N LYS A 664 1.93 -0.92 28.56
CA LYS A 664 2.39 -1.85 29.60
C LYS A 664 1.65 -1.63 30.91
N ALA A 665 1.41 -0.37 31.27
CA ALA A 665 0.64 -0.02 32.45
C ALA A 665 -0.81 -0.50 32.35
N ASN A 666 -1.46 -0.30 31.19
CA ASN A 666 -2.83 -0.79 30.96
C ASN A 666 -2.92 -2.32 30.97
N ILE A 667 -2.01 -3.03 30.31
CA ILE A 667 -1.97 -4.50 30.31
C ILE A 667 -1.72 -5.05 31.73
N LYS A 668 -0.85 -4.39 32.51
CA LYS A 668 -0.60 -4.76 33.91
C LYS A 668 -1.86 -4.55 34.76
N LYS A 669 -2.57 -3.42 34.55
CA LYS A 669 -3.82 -3.08 35.24
C LYS A 669 -4.96 -4.05 34.91
N GLU A 670 -5.07 -4.45 33.64
CA GLU A 670 -6.07 -5.40 33.14
C GLU A 670 -5.81 -6.83 33.66
N LYS A 671 -4.54 -7.21 33.83
CA LYS A 671 -4.16 -8.48 34.48
C LYS A 671 -4.44 -8.49 35.99
N THR A 672 -4.24 -7.38 36.69
CA THR A 672 -4.58 -7.24 38.12
C THR A 672 -6.07 -7.09 38.40
N LEU A 673 -6.89 -6.75 37.39
CA LEU A 673 -8.36 -6.72 37.50
C LEU A 673 -9.00 -8.09 37.21
N LYS A 674 -8.23 -9.02 36.62
CA LYS A 674 -8.65 -10.40 36.30
C LYS A 674 -8.06 -11.45 37.24
N ALA A 675 -7.19 -11.03 38.16
CA ALA A 675 -6.69 -11.82 39.30
C ALA A 675 -7.39 -11.29 40.54
#